data_AF-A0A0W8DGL4-F1
#
_entry.id   AF-A0A0W8DGL4-F1
#
_cell.length_a   1.000
_cell.length_b   1.000
_cell.length_c   1.000
_cell.angle_alpha   90.00
_cell.angle_beta   90.00
_cell.angle_gamma   90.00
#
_symmetry.space_group_name_H-M   'P 1'
#
loop_
_entity.id
_entity.type
_entity.pdbx_description
1 polymer ?
#
loop_
_entity_poly.entity_id
_entity_poly.type
_entity_poly.pdbx_seq_one_letter_code
_entity_poly.pdbx_strand_id
1 'polypeptide(L)'
;MARASPSAATASELTPLLPRDVRLTVASSPPTPPPFRLPRWFVFAVILSVFCTVAWLALLVLGPQLDLHVDATAYLYAGVLNSLLGSFLSASGYCCQKYAHIRVARNSSLGTATMQTAYLAGLLLLAVGTISAVINLGILGQAVQAPFAALTLIYSALLGRFVLHESFSVYDLLSSALIILGVGVDVYAAQMANVPQRSYTLKSLGRLLMRDSVFPLGYTVMALAYAMLLLRRVHTDKLQRHPVGLLAFSSCAGVMAGFTSLATKSVVEVTKSSLKHQDWLVFFNPFFILMVLAIPCALVPQLFFLNKGLEFFGTLKFIPLYQAFIIIGNMGCGMIFYNEMASYSYNALMYFLGGIMITICGVCVLLVKIDSESSNGDARRSNVVKAVDRPMDELLDRKSKRFETDFKFEQMNWANDSDGSKPNELRVCRDFRECQETIVDLLVSARKSIYYSTFLCDFTQVLHTTNEEHMDNTFVSLIRDAVKRGVDVHILYNPVRDYGTNSIADLRRILPPQVHFACSVSDLGPSWFTRYLSNNSRYAFHHQKYLCIDEETIMVTGCDVNTEREGWLLKNHLGYYWHELSVICRCTSDMIRWIKANHQPAVNKRHYDQFMESPPFPLVSGGWREENCMVNMIMNAKHSIQLESQIMISGGPLQHNRICPAIVARISQARRKREPFYALILTNAAQKDEPSFLARTYCMLSIQWSLEQLEDCASAYGLTSEELWQHLQVGRLEHDGVLIKVHSNILIADGKYALRSSSNLADRSLSARPNDTELGLLFSGPCVNELQQDLLNMYMGTTGKIYTWDQVFERIRGTATQKPTGAIKPLEKKSWSPVFTWFMMNVFIYLSEGATGGRVKVTYETTTIGDDKHEFET
;
A
#
# COMPACT_ATOMS: atom_id res chain seq x y z
N MET A 1 -28.95 53.85 -7.88
CA MET A 1 -29.70 54.11 -6.62
C MET A 1 -30.20 52.78 -6.09
N ALA A 2 -29.93 52.53 -4.82
CA ALA A 2 -30.03 51.25 -4.14
C ALA A 2 -31.47 50.72 -3.99
N ARG A 3 -31.60 49.39 -3.86
CA ARG A 3 -32.59 48.78 -2.96
C ARG A 3 -32.11 47.43 -2.46
N ALA A 4 -32.15 47.31 -1.13
CA ALA A 4 -31.72 46.20 -0.31
C ALA A 4 -32.79 45.11 -0.23
N SER A 5 -32.36 43.88 0.09
CA SER A 5 -33.18 42.75 0.52
C SER A 5 -32.93 42.44 2.00
N PRO A 6 -33.95 42.04 2.78
CA PRO A 6 -33.89 41.98 4.24
C PRO A 6 -33.68 40.57 4.84
N SER A 7 -33.09 40.58 6.04
CA SER A 7 -33.28 39.74 7.23
C SER A 7 -33.74 38.27 7.11
N ALA A 8 -32.90 37.37 7.63
CA ALA A 8 -33.33 36.11 8.23
C ALA A 8 -33.10 36.16 9.75
N ALA A 9 -34.14 35.85 10.51
CA ALA A 9 -34.18 35.82 11.96
C ALA A 9 -34.00 34.40 12.52
N THR A 10 -33.18 34.31 13.59
CA THR A 10 -33.34 33.52 14.83
C THR A 10 -33.73 32.03 14.79
N ALA A 11 -32.80 31.18 15.25
CA ALA A 11 -33.03 29.98 16.08
C ALA A 11 -31.77 29.79 16.98
N SER A 12 -31.86 30.15 18.28
CA SER A 12 -32.15 29.28 19.44
C SER A 12 -30.94 28.52 20.00
N GLU A 13 -30.31 29.19 20.98
CA GLU A 13 -29.46 28.73 22.08
C GLU A 13 -29.72 27.30 22.60
N LEU A 14 -28.62 26.56 22.86
CA LEU A 14 -28.31 25.89 24.14
C LEU A 14 -26.90 25.26 24.08
N THR A 15 -25.90 25.94 24.65
CA THR A 15 -24.60 25.33 25.01
C THR A 15 -24.15 25.95 26.35
N PRO A 16 -23.84 25.15 27.38
CA PRO A 16 -23.53 25.71 28.69
C PRO A 16 -22.08 26.23 28.78
N LEU A 17 -22.00 27.52 29.08
CA LEU A 17 -21.08 28.20 30.02
C LEU A 17 -19.64 27.67 30.13
N LEU A 18 -18.70 28.37 29.47
CA LEU A 18 -17.32 28.55 29.93
C LEU A 18 -17.11 30.03 30.32
N PRO A 19 -16.40 30.33 31.43
CA PRO A 19 -16.26 31.71 31.95
C PRO A 19 -15.52 32.65 30.99
N ARG A 20 -15.96 33.90 30.94
CA ARG A 20 -15.55 34.93 29.96
C ARG A 20 -14.13 35.52 30.12
N ASP A 21 -13.31 35.07 31.07
CA ASP A 21 -12.06 35.77 31.43
C ASP A 21 -10.79 34.92 31.38
N VAL A 22 -10.60 34.13 30.32
CA VAL A 22 -9.26 33.64 29.95
C VAL A 22 -8.96 34.03 28.52
N ARG A 23 -8.37 35.23 28.34
CA ARG A 23 -7.68 35.58 27.09
C ARG A 23 -6.45 34.70 26.95
N LEU A 24 -6.61 33.53 26.34
CA LEU A 24 -5.49 32.85 25.67
C LEU A 24 -5.08 33.74 24.50
N THR A 25 -3.94 34.41 24.63
CA THR A 25 -3.24 35.03 23.51
C THR A 25 -2.89 33.94 22.51
N VAL A 26 -3.77 33.74 21.53
CA VAL A 26 -3.47 32.98 20.32
C VAL A 26 -2.32 33.74 19.66
N ALA A 27 -1.10 33.23 19.80
CA ALA A 27 0.01 33.65 18.97
C ALA A 27 -0.47 33.58 17.52
N SER A 28 -0.35 34.70 16.80
CA SER A 28 -0.70 34.78 15.40
C SER A 28 -0.07 33.59 14.67
N SER A 29 -0.90 32.78 14.04
CA SER A 29 -0.45 31.73 13.13
C SER A 29 0.58 32.36 12.18
N PRO A 30 1.77 31.77 12.01
CA PRO A 30 2.74 32.30 11.07
C PRO A 30 2.06 32.44 9.70
N PRO A 31 2.34 33.51 8.95
CA PRO A 31 1.69 33.74 7.67
C PRO A 31 1.82 32.49 6.80
N THR A 32 0.68 31.95 6.37
CA THR A 32 0.64 30.84 5.42
C THR A 32 1.51 31.21 4.23
N PRO A 33 2.58 30.47 3.91
CA PRO A 33 3.41 30.80 2.77
C PRO A 33 2.55 30.78 1.51
N PRO A 34 2.80 31.68 0.54
CA PRO A 34 2.00 31.76 -0.67
C PRO A 34 1.96 30.41 -1.39
N PRO A 35 0.87 30.09 -2.11
CA PRO A 35 0.74 28.80 -2.76
C PRO A 35 1.88 28.59 -3.76
N PHE A 36 2.77 27.65 -3.46
CA PHE A 36 3.87 27.24 -4.33
C PHE A 36 3.27 26.61 -5.59
N ARG A 37 3.08 27.41 -6.66
CA ARG A 37 2.49 27.00 -7.94
C ARG A 37 3.58 26.92 -9.02
N LEU A 38 3.38 26.03 -9.99
CA LEU A 38 4.23 26.02 -11.19
C LEU A 38 4.16 27.37 -11.92
N PRO A 39 5.29 27.90 -12.42
CA PRO A 39 5.28 29.15 -13.18
C PRO A 39 4.48 29.03 -14.48
N ARG A 40 3.71 30.07 -14.83
CA ARG A 40 2.89 30.09 -16.06
C ARG A 40 3.72 29.93 -17.34
N TRP A 41 4.91 30.53 -17.37
CA TRP A 41 5.82 30.41 -18.51
C TRP A 41 6.28 28.95 -18.73
N PHE A 42 6.48 28.20 -17.64
CA PHE A 42 6.89 26.80 -17.71
C PHE A 42 5.77 25.93 -18.28
N VAL A 43 4.53 26.12 -17.80
CA VAL A 43 3.35 25.42 -18.33
C VAL A 43 3.19 25.69 -19.84
N PHE A 44 3.32 26.95 -20.27
CA PHE A 44 3.27 27.30 -21.68
C PHE A 44 4.39 26.64 -22.49
N ALA A 45 5.63 26.67 -21.99
CA ALA A 45 6.78 26.05 -22.66
C ALA A 45 6.60 24.53 -22.83
N VAL A 46 6.04 23.85 -21.81
CA VAL A 46 5.73 22.42 -21.87
C VAL A 46 4.66 22.13 -22.92
N ILE A 47 3.54 22.87 -22.92
CA ILE A 47 2.46 22.68 -23.90
C ILE A 47 2.98 22.90 -25.32
N LEU A 48 3.74 23.98 -25.54
CA LEU A 48 4.35 24.28 -26.83
C LEU A 48 5.32 23.16 -27.24
N SER A 49 6.17 22.68 -26.33
CA SER A 49 7.11 21.60 -26.61
C SER A 49 6.40 20.27 -26.95
N VAL A 50 5.30 19.93 -26.27
CA VAL A 50 4.48 18.75 -26.63
C VAL A 50 3.90 18.93 -28.03
N PHE A 51 3.31 20.08 -28.34
CA PHE A 51 2.76 20.35 -29.66
C PHE A 51 3.83 20.27 -30.76
N CYS A 52 4.97 20.93 -30.56
CA CYS A 52 6.11 20.87 -31.48
C CYS A 52 6.62 19.45 -31.65
N THR A 53 6.72 18.67 -30.57
CA THR A 53 7.17 17.27 -30.64
C THR A 53 6.18 16.42 -31.41
N VAL A 54 4.88 16.50 -31.12
CA VAL A 54 3.86 15.71 -31.83
C VAL A 54 3.79 16.09 -33.31
N ALA A 55 3.80 17.38 -33.63
CA ALA A 55 3.83 17.87 -35.01
C ALA A 55 5.10 17.41 -35.75
N TRP A 56 6.24 17.46 -35.06
CA TRP A 56 7.52 17.00 -35.60
C TRP A 56 7.54 15.49 -35.85
N LEU A 57 7.05 14.70 -34.90
CA LEU A 57 6.92 13.24 -35.04
C LEU A 57 5.97 12.88 -36.19
N ALA A 58 4.83 13.58 -36.32
CA ALA A 58 3.92 13.39 -37.45
C ALA A 58 4.60 13.70 -38.80
N LEU A 59 5.38 14.78 -38.87
CA LEU A 59 6.13 15.15 -40.07
C LEU A 59 7.24 14.14 -40.41
N LEU A 60 7.90 13.57 -39.40
CA LEU A 60 8.91 12.52 -39.61
C LEU A 60 8.30 11.20 -40.11
N VAL A 61 7.07 10.89 -39.71
CA VAL A 61 6.35 9.67 -40.15
C VAL A 61 5.72 9.87 -41.53
N LEU A 62 5.11 11.03 -41.80
CA LEU A 62 4.38 11.32 -43.04
C LEU A 62 5.26 11.94 -44.14
N GLY A 63 6.36 12.60 -43.78
CA GLY A 63 7.27 13.29 -44.71
C GLY A 63 7.80 12.41 -45.85
N PRO A 64 8.23 11.17 -45.59
CA PRO A 64 8.62 10.24 -46.66
C PRO A 64 7.48 9.83 -47.61
N GLN A 65 6.21 9.95 -47.20
CA GLN A 65 5.04 9.71 -48.07
C GLN A 65 4.67 10.94 -48.91
N LEU A 66 5.25 12.10 -48.60
CA LEU A 66 5.01 13.40 -49.24
C LEU A 66 6.15 13.81 -50.20
N ASP A 67 7.06 12.88 -50.55
CA ASP A 67 8.21 13.09 -51.45
C ASP A 67 9.15 14.27 -51.10
N LEU A 68 9.19 14.69 -49.84
CA LEU A 68 10.13 15.69 -49.36
C LEU A 68 11.58 15.18 -49.48
N HIS A 69 12.33 15.69 -50.47
CA HIS A 69 13.75 15.39 -50.67
C HIS A 69 14.58 16.12 -49.59
N VAL A 70 14.86 15.42 -48.49
CA VAL A 70 15.66 15.92 -47.37
C VAL A 70 17.08 15.38 -47.50
N ASP A 71 18.07 16.27 -47.60
CA ASP A 71 19.49 15.90 -47.67
C ASP A 71 19.98 15.27 -46.34
N ALA A 72 21.07 14.48 -46.38
CA ALA A 72 21.61 13.75 -45.23
C ALA A 72 21.90 14.68 -44.04
N THR A 73 22.39 15.89 -44.32
CA THR A 73 22.65 16.94 -43.32
C THR A 73 21.36 17.38 -42.62
N ALA A 74 20.27 17.55 -43.37
CA ALA A 74 18.98 17.96 -42.80
C ALA A 74 18.35 16.86 -41.93
N TYR A 75 18.57 15.57 -42.24
CA TYR A 75 18.17 14.45 -41.38
C TYR A 75 18.96 14.37 -40.07
N LEU A 76 20.26 14.66 -40.09
CA LEU A 76 21.07 14.73 -38.87
C LEU A 76 20.50 15.81 -37.92
N TYR A 77 20.29 17.02 -38.42
CA TYR A 77 19.72 18.11 -37.61
C TYR A 77 18.28 17.84 -37.20
N ALA A 78 17.51 17.10 -38.01
CA ALA A 78 16.18 16.65 -37.64
C ALA A 78 16.19 15.74 -36.40
N GLY A 79 17.14 14.80 -36.34
CA GLY A 79 17.37 13.96 -35.17
C GLY A 79 17.87 14.75 -33.96
N VAL A 80 18.76 15.72 -34.17
CA VAL A 80 19.24 16.64 -33.10
C VAL A 80 18.07 17.41 -32.49
N LEU A 81 17.19 17.98 -33.30
CA LEU A 81 16.01 18.73 -32.84
C LEU A 81 15.05 17.83 -32.04
N ASN A 82 14.79 16.61 -32.54
CA ASN A 82 13.96 15.65 -31.83
C ASN A 82 14.57 15.25 -30.47
N SER A 83 15.89 15.03 -30.41
CA SER A 83 16.61 14.77 -29.15
C SER A 83 16.45 15.92 -28.15
N LEU A 84 16.57 17.17 -28.59
CA LEU A 84 16.44 18.35 -27.73
C LEU A 84 15.03 18.46 -27.15
N LEU A 85 14.01 18.32 -28.00
CA LEU A 85 12.60 18.36 -27.58
C LEU A 85 12.24 17.21 -26.62
N GLY A 86 12.57 15.97 -26.98
CA GLY A 86 12.30 14.79 -26.15
C GLY A 86 13.03 14.83 -24.80
N SER A 87 14.27 15.35 -24.78
CA SER A 87 15.04 15.52 -23.54
C SER A 87 14.44 16.60 -22.63
N PHE A 88 13.95 17.69 -23.20
CA PHE A 88 13.25 18.74 -22.46
C PHE A 88 11.93 18.24 -21.86
N LEU A 89 11.14 17.47 -22.61
CA LEU A 89 9.91 16.86 -22.12
C LEU A 89 10.18 15.88 -20.97
N SER A 90 11.21 15.05 -21.10
CA SER A 90 11.61 14.11 -20.05
C SER A 90 12.04 14.83 -18.77
N ALA A 91 12.88 15.88 -18.89
CA ALA A 91 13.30 16.70 -17.77
C ALA A 91 12.14 17.46 -17.12
N SER A 92 11.20 17.96 -17.92
CA SER A 92 9.97 18.61 -17.44
C SER A 92 9.08 17.62 -16.67
N GLY A 93 9.03 16.36 -17.12
CA GLY A 93 8.34 15.28 -16.43
C GLY A 93 8.92 15.03 -15.02
N TYR A 94 10.25 14.89 -14.92
CA TYR A 94 10.93 14.79 -13.62
C TYR A 94 10.70 16.01 -12.73
N CYS A 95 10.73 17.22 -13.31
CA CYS A 95 10.46 18.46 -12.59
C CYS A 95 9.04 18.49 -11.99
N CYS A 96 8.03 18.10 -12.77
CA CYS A 96 6.64 18.01 -12.32
C CYS A 96 6.43 16.97 -11.21
N GLN A 97 7.07 15.80 -11.32
CA GLN A 97 7.02 14.77 -10.28
C GLN A 97 7.69 15.26 -9.00
N LYS A 98 8.89 15.86 -9.09
CA LYS A 98 9.60 16.44 -7.95
C LYS A 98 8.80 17.56 -7.29
N TYR A 99 8.15 18.42 -8.09
CA TYR A 99 7.23 19.45 -7.60
C TYR A 99 6.07 18.84 -6.79
N ALA A 100 5.45 17.78 -7.27
CA ALA A 100 4.37 17.08 -6.56
C ALA A 100 4.84 16.54 -5.20
N HIS A 101 6.03 15.93 -5.15
CA HIS A 101 6.65 15.47 -3.90
C HIS A 101 6.93 16.62 -2.93
N ILE A 102 7.50 17.73 -3.39
CA ILE A 102 7.77 18.91 -2.55
C ILE A 102 6.46 19.50 -2.02
N ARG A 103 5.41 19.53 -2.84
CA ARG A 103 4.11 20.08 -2.47
C ARG A 103 3.43 19.25 -1.37
N VAL A 104 3.46 17.92 -1.49
CA VAL A 104 2.95 17.00 -0.47
C VAL A 104 3.79 17.06 0.81
N ALA A 105 5.12 17.15 0.70
CA ALA A 105 5.99 17.30 1.85
C ALA A 105 5.74 18.61 2.63
N ARG A 106 5.35 19.70 1.93
CA ARG A 106 4.97 20.99 2.55
C ARG A 106 3.57 21.01 3.13
N ASN A 107 2.67 20.16 2.63
CA ASN A 107 1.30 20.06 3.11
C ASN A 107 0.79 18.62 3.02
N SER A 108 0.91 17.90 4.14
CA SER A 108 0.53 16.49 4.27
C SER A 108 -0.97 16.23 4.08
N SER A 109 -1.83 17.26 4.16
CA SER A 109 -3.27 17.14 3.88
C SER A 109 -3.59 16.82 2.40
N LEU A 110 -2.62 17.02 1.50
CA LEU A 110 -2.76 16.80 0.06
C LEU A 110 -2.63 15.32 -0.37
N GLY A 111 -2.48 14.39 0.58
CA GLY A 111 -2.35 12.96 0.30
C GLY A 111 -0.96 12.57 -0.21
N THR A 112 -0.87 11.57 -1.09
CA THR A 112 0.39 11.13 -1.69
C THR A 112 0.73 11.90 -2.97
N ALA A 113 2.02 12.03 -3.27
CA ALA A 113 2.48 12.75 -4.47
C ALA A 113 1.93 12.16 -5.77
N THR A 114 1.73 10.85 -5.81
CA THR A 114 1.19 10.11 -6.97
C THR A 114 -0.24 10.51 -7.34
N MET A 115 -1.02 11.02 -6.37
CA MET A 115 -2.39 11.49 -6.59
C MET A 115 -2.47 12.94 -7.07
N GLN A 116 -1.35 13.67 -7.06
CA GLN A 116 -1.30 15.04 -7.55
C GLN A 116 -1.37 15.06 -9.07
N THR A 117 -2.20 15.92 -9.64
CA THR A 117 -2.30 16.13 -11.09
C THR A 117 -0.96 16.45 -11.75
N ALA A 118 -0.08 17.17 -11.04
CA ALA A 118 1.28 17.45 -11.51
C ALA A 118 2.14 16.18 -11.66
N TYR A 119 1.95 15.17 -10.80
CA TYR A 119 2.69 13.90 -10.91
C TYR A 119 2.24 13.10 -12.12
N LEU A 120 0.93 12.99 -12.34
CA LEU A 120 0.35 12.33 -13.52
C LEU A 120 0.73 13.04 -14.82
N ALA A 121 0.68 14.38 -14.83
CA ALA A 121 1.19 15.17 -15.95
C ALA A 121 2.69 14.90 -16.18
N GLY A 122 3.47 14.79 -15.11
CA GLY A 122 4.89 14.43 -15.20
C GLY A 122 5.12 13.05 -15.82
N LEU A 123 4.29 12.05 -15.48
CA LEU A 123 4.32 10.72 -16.09
C LEU A 123 4.01 10.75 -17.58
N LEU A 124 2.99 11.52 -18.00
CA LEU A 124 2.66 11.70 -19.41
C LEU A 124 3.82 12.33 -20.19
N LEU A 125 4.47 13.35 -19.64
CA LEU A 125 5.62 14.00 -20.28
C LEU A 125 6.81 13.06 -20.44
N LEU A 126 7.09 12.21 -19.45
CA LEU A 126 8.10 11.17 -19.55
C LEU A 126 7.76 10.13 -20.64
N ALA A 127 6.49 9.74 -20.76
CA ALA A 127 6.05 8.81 -21.80
C ALA A 127 6.26 9.41 -23.20
N VAL A 128 5.84 10.67 -23.42
CA VAL A 128 6.05 11.36 -24.71
C VAL A 128 7.55 11.54 -25.01
N GLY A 129 8.35 11.92 -24.02
CA GLY A 129 9.81 12.02 -24.15
C GLY A 129 10.45 10.68 -24.53
N THR A 130 9.97 9.57 -23.96
CA THR A 130 10.45 8.22 -24.28
C THR A 130 10.07 7.82 -25.71
N ILE A 131 8.84 8.10 -26.15
CA ILE A 131 8.40 7.84 -27.54
C ILE A 131 9.28 8.63 -28.53
N SER A 132 9.54 9.90 -28.25
CA SER A 132 10.43 10.73 -29.06
C SER A 132 11.84 10.12 -29.16
N ALA A 133 12.40 9.63 -28.04
CA ALA A 133 13.71 8.98 -28.01
C ALA A 133 13.75 7.65 -28.80
N VAL A 134 12.67 6.86 -28.77
CA VAL A 134 12.53 5.61 -29.54
C VAL A 134 12.46 5.91 -31.04
N ILE A 135 11.66 6.89 -31.46
CA ILE A 135 11.58 7.29 -32.87
C ILE A 135 12.93 7.80 -33.36
N ASN A 136 13.68 8.49 -32.49
CA ASN A 136 15.00 8.99 -32.81
C ASN A 136 16.01 7.89 -33.18
N LEU A 137 15.86 6.68 -32.62
CA LEU A 137 16.73 5.54 -32.94
C LEU A 137 16.62 5.11 -34.41
N GLY A 138 15.49 5.40 -35.07
CA GLY A 138 15.27 5.17 -36.50
C GLY A 138 15.65 6.34 -37.41
N ILE A 139 16.15 7.44 -36.83
CA ILE A 139 16.61 8.65 -37.53
C ILE A 139 18.14 8.76 -37.42
N LEU A 140 18.67 8.61 -36.21
CA LEU A 140 20.10 8.71 -35.91
C LEU A 140 20.74 7.33 -35.68
N GLY A 141 22.05 7.28 -35.92
CA GLY A 141 22.89 6.18 -35.44
C GLY A 141 22.73 6.01 -33.93
N GLN A 142 22.74 4.77 -33.44
CA GLN A 142 22.66 4.51 -32.00
C GLN A 142 23.84 5.14 -31.26
N ALA A 143 25.03 5.10 -31.87
CA ALA A 143 26.21 5.74 -31.31
C ALA A 143 26.10 7.26 -31.32
N VAL A 144 25.64 7.85 -32.43
CA VAL A 144 25.47 9.31 -32.56
C VAL A 144 24.39 9.84 -31.60
N GLN A 145 23.35 9.05 -31.30
CA GLN A 145 22.30 9.42 -30.35
C GLN A 145 22.75 9.33 -28.88
N ALA A 146 23.74 8.49 -28.56
CA ALA A 146 24.18 8.24 -27.19
C ALA A 146 24.43 9.50 -26.31
N PRO A 147 25.22 10.50 -26.75
CA PRO A 147 25.54 11.68 -25.91
C PRO A 147 24.34 12.57 -25.60
N PHE A 148 23.25 12.48 -26.39
CA PHE A 148 22.03 13.25 -26.15
C PHE A 148 21.30 12.86 -24.86
N ALA A 149 21.55 11.66 -24.32
CA ALA A 149 21.00 11.25 -23.03
C ALA A 149 21.41 12.20 -21.88
N ALA A 150 22.60 12.83 -21.99
CA ALA A 150 23.08 13.78 -21.00
C ALA A 150 22.33 15.14 -21.03
N LEU A 151 21.62 15.48 -22.11
CA LEU A 151 20.86 16.74 -22.21
C LEU A 151 19.70 16.81 -21.20
N THR A 152 19.09 15.67 -20.87
CA THR A 152 18.05 15.61 -19.82
C THR A 152 18.59 16.06 -18.47
N LEU A 153 19.88 15.81 -18.16
CA LEU A 153 20.51 16.28 -16.92
C LEU A 153 20.64 17.80 -16.89
N ILE A 154 21.04 18.41 -18.01
CA ILE A 154 21.13 19.87 -18.15
C ILE A 154 19.77 20.51 -17.94
N TYR A 155 18.75 20.04 -18.67
CA TYR A 155 17.40 20.57 -18.53
C TYR A 155 16.86 20.36 -17.11
N SER A 156 17.14 19.22 -16.47
CA SER A 156 16.73 18.97 -15.09
C SER A 156 17.38 19.94 -14.11
N ALA A 157 18.66 20.28 -14.29
CA ALA A 157 19.37 21.26 -13.47
C ALA A 157 18.81 22.68 -13.67
N LEU A 158 18.57 23.09 -14.92
CA LEU A 158 18.00 24.39 -15.25
C LEU A 158 16.56 24.52 -14.71
N LEU A 159 15.72 23.52 -14.91
CA LEU A 159 14.35 23.51 -14.38
C LEU A 159 14.35 23.45 -12.85
N GLY A 160 15.28 22.72 -12.22
CA GLY A 160 15.50 22.76 -10.77
C GLY A 160 15.74 24.20 -10.28
N ARG A 161 16.59 24.96 -10.97
CA ARG A 161 16.88 26.36 -10.64
C ARG A 161 15.69 27.30 -10.90
N PHE A 162 15.11 27.26 -12.09
CA PHE A 162 14.14 28.28 -12.53
C PHE A 162 12.69 27.95 -12.14
N VAL A 163 12.34 26.67 -11.97
CA VAL A 163 10.98 26.22 -11.62
C VAL A 163 10.87 25.85 -10.14
N LEU A 164 11.86 25.12 -9.62
CA LEU A 164 11.83 24.64 -8.22
C LEU A 164 12.61 25.54 -7.25
N HIS A 165 13.30 26.57 -7.77
CA HIS A 165 14.13 27.50 -7.00
C HIS A 165 15.27 26.84 -6.22
N GLU A 166 15.86 25.78 -6.77
CA GLU A 166 17.03 25.12 -6.21
C GLU A 166 18.31 25.96 -6.40
N SER A 167 19.36 25.66 -5.65
CA SER A 167 20.67 26.29 -5.82
C SER A 167 21.34 25.79 -7.11
N PHE A 168 21.85 26.73 -7.92
CA PHE A 168 22.63 26.42 -9.11
C PHE A 168 24.08 26.78 -8.85
N SER A 169 24.95 25.78 -8.86
CA SER A 169 26.36 25.88 -8.51
C SER A 169 27.23 26.11 -9.75
N VAL A 170 28.49 26.48 -9.54
CA VAL A 170 29.50 26.56 -10.61
C VAL A 170 29.73 25.19 -11.26
N TYR A 171 29.59 24.10 -10.50
CA TYR A 171 29.69 22.74 -11.05
C TYR A 171 28.54 22.42 -12.00
N ASP A 172 27.33 22.91 -11.76
CA ASP A 172 26.19 22.75 -12.69
C ASP A 172 26.45 23.51 -14.00
N LEU A 173 27.05 24.70 -13.91
CA LEU A 173 27.44 25.48 -15.09
C LEU A 173 28.54 24.79 -15.89
N LEU A 174 29.62 24.35 -15.21
CA LEU A 174 30.76 23.72 -15.85
C LEU A 174 30.39 22.37 -16.48
N SER A 175 29.64 21.54 -15.77
CA SER A 175 29.13 20.27 -16.31
C SER A 175 28.23 20.48 -17.52
N SER A 176 27.31 21.45 -17.47
CA SER A 176 26.42 21.78 -18.59
C SER A 176 27.21 22.28 -19.81
N ALA A 177 28.21 23.14 -19.60
CA ALA A 177 29.06 23.64 -20.68
C ALA A 177 29.85 22.52 -21.36
N LEU A 178 30.42 21.60 -20.58
CA LEU A 178 31.13 20.43 -21.10
C LEU A 178 30.20 19.51 -21.88
N ILE A 179 29.02 19.20 -21.37
CA ILE A 179 28.05 18.33 -22.08
C ILE A 179 27.62 18.97 -23.41
N ILE A 180 27.31 20.27 -23.42
CA ILE A 180 26.93 20.99 -24.66
C ILE A 180 28.08 20.97 -25.67
N LEU A 181 29.31 21.23 -25.21
CA LEU A 181 30.50 21.19 -26.06
C LEU A 181 30.73 19.80 -26.63
N GLY A 182 30.66 18.75 -25.79
CA GLY A 182 30.85 17.37 -26.21
C GLY A 182 29.82 16.92 -27.25
N VAL A 183 28.53 17.14 -26.97
CA VAL A 183 27.44 16.86 -27.93
C VAL A 183 27.63 17.65 -29.23
N GLY A 184 28.04 18.91 -29.15
CA GLY A 184 28.32 19.74 -30.34
C GLY A 184 29.45 19.19 -31.21
N VAL A 185 30.54 18.74 -30.58
CA VAL A 185 31.66 18.07 -31.26
C VAL A 185 31.22 16.75 -31.88
N ASP A 186 30.39 15.96 -31.21
CA ASP A 186 29.86 14.69 -31.73
C ASP A 186 28.97 14.91 -32.97
N VAL A 187 28.12 15.93 -32.95
CA VAL A 187 27.29 16.33 -34.10
C VAL A 187 28.14 16.79 -35.26
N TYR A 188 29.16 17.62 -35.00
CA TYR A 188 30.09 18.08 -36.02
C TYR A 188 30.86 16.91 -36.65
N ALA A 189 31.33 15.97 -35.82
CA ALA A 189 32.00 14.76 -36.29
C ALA A 189 31.09 13.88 -37.17
N ALA A 190 29.82 13.72 -36.78
CA ALA A 190 28.82 13.00 -37.57
C ALA A 190 28.53 13.70 -38.91
N GLN A 191 28.49 15.03 -38.92
CA GLN A 191 28.35 15.81 -40.15
C GLN A 191 29.57 15.64 -41.07
N MET A 192 30.79 15.74 -40.53
CA MET A 192 32.02 15.53 -41.31
C MET A 192 32.12 14.15 -41.95
N ALA A 193 31.55 13.12 -41.30
CA ALA A 193 31.56 11.76 -41.81
C ALA A 193 30.52 11.50 -42.92
N ASN A 194 29.65 12.46 -43.26
CA ASN A 194 28.56 12.33 -44.24
C ASN A 194 27.83 10.98 -44.10
N VAL A 195 27.47 10.61 -42.86
CA VAL A 195 26.98 9.28 -42.54
C VAL A 195 25.72 8.97 -43.36
N PRO A 196 25.78 8.01 -44.29
CA PRO A 196 24.62 7.70 -45.13
C PRO A 196 23.51 7.09 -44.26
N GLN A 197 22.26 7.50 -44.51
CA GLN A 197 21.11 6.86 -43.85
C GLN A 197 21.01 5.41 -44.27
N ARG A 198 21.49 4.50 -43.41
CA ARG A 198 21.31 3.06 -43.59
C ARG A 198 19.95 2.69 -43.03
N SER A 199 19.02 2.33 -43.91
CA SER A 199 17.79 1.64 -43.52
C SER A 199 18.07 0.15 -43.38
N TYR A 200 17.64 -0.47 -42.30
CA TYR A 200 17.89 -1.90 -42.08
C TYR A 200 16.63 -2.73 -42.29
N THR A 201 16.72 -3.69 -43.22
CA THR A 201 15.76 -4.80 -43.38
C THR A 201 16.08 -5.93 -42.39
N LEU A 202 15.12 -6.82 -42.15
CA LEU A 202 15.32 -8.03 -41.35
C LEU A 202 16.52 -8.86 -41.86
N LYS A 203 16.68 -8.99 -43.19
CA LYS A 203 17.80 -9.71 -43.82
C LYS A 203 19.14 -9.01 -43.61
N SER A 204 19.21 -7.68 -43.66
CA SER A 204 20.45 -6.95 -43.39
C SER A 204 20.86 -7.01 -41.92
N LEU A 205 19.90 -6.99 -40.98
CA LEU A 205 20.20 -7.19 -39.55
C LEU A 205 20.69 -8.61 -39.29
N GLY A 206 20.08 -9.61 -39.92
CA GLY A 206 20.58 -11.00 -39.85
C GLY A 206 22.02 -11.13 -40.34
N ARG A 207 22.37 -10.42 -41.44
CA ARG A 207 23.76 -10.37 -41.93
C ARG A 207 24.72 -9.61 -41.02
N LEU A 208 24.26 -8.59 -40.30
CA LEU A 208 25.09 -7.88 -39.31
C LEU A 208 25.35 -8.74 -38.08
N LEU A 209 24.35 -9.47 -37.61
CA LEU A 209 24.46 -10.41 -36.49
C LEU A 209 25.37 -11.60 -36.84
N MET A 210 25.20 -12.17 -38.04
CA MET A 210 25.95 -13.32 -38.54
C MET A 210 27.18 -12.90 -39.38
N ARG A 211 27.65 -11.66 -39.23
CA ARG A 211 28.85 -11.18 -39.92
C ARG A 211 30.05 -12.02 -39.46
N ASP A 212 30.96 -12.37 -40.37
CA ASP A 212 32.22 -13.07 -40.09
C ASP A 212 33.18 -12.19 -39.28
N SER A 213 32.81 -11.91 -38.03
CA SER A 213 33.53 -11.04 -37.10
C SER A 213 33.20 -11.49 -35.68
N VAL A 214 34.25 -11.74 -34.89
CA VAL A 214 34.09 -12.15 -33.49
C VAL A 214 33.59 -11.03 -32.59
N PHE A 215 33.61 -9.77 -33.05
CA PHE A 215 33.35 -8.61 -32.20
C PHE A 215 31.89 -8.50 -31.68
N PRO A 216 30.82 -8.62 -32.49
CA PRO A 216 29.45 -8.50 -31.98
C PRO A 216 29.06 -9.63 -31.02
N LEU A 217 29.38 -10.87 -31.39
CA LEU A 217 29.11 -12.04 -30.54
C LEU A 217 29.96 -11.99 -29.27
N GLY A 218 31.26 -11.68 -29.39
CA GLY A 218 32.18 -11.56 -28.26
C GLY A 218 31.76 -10.46 -27.27
N TYR A 219 31.35 -9.29 -27.77
CA TYR A 219 30.84 -8.20 -26.93
C TYR A 219 29.56 -8.62 -26.19
N THR A 220 28.63 -9.30 -26.87
CA THR A 220 27.39 -9.80 -26.28
C THR A 220 27.66 -10.85 -25.20
N VAL A 221 28.51 -11.84 -25.49
CA VAL A 221 28.90 -12.88 -24.52
C VAL A 221 29.61 -12.28 -23.31
N MET A 222 30.51 -11.32 -23.52
CA MET A 222 31.22 -10.62 -22.45
C MET A 222 30.25 -9.82 -21.56
N ALA A 223 29.31 -9.08 -22.15
CA ALA A 223 28.31 -8.33 -21.40
C ALA A 223 27.39 -9.25 -20.58
N LEU A 224 26.92 -10.36 -21.18
CA LEU A 224 26.12 -11.36 -20.47
C LEU A 224 26.90 -12.04 -19.35
N ALA A 225 28.17 -12.41 -19.59
CA ALA A 225 29.04 -12.98 -18.57
C ALA A 225 29.26 -11.99 -17.42
N TYR A 226 29.50 -10.71 -17.73
CA TYR A 226 29.63 -9.65 -16.75
C TYR A 226 28.37 -9.48 -15.90
N ALA A 227 27.20 -9.41 -16.53
CA ALA A 227 25.91 -9.35 -15.85
C ALA A 227 25.67 -10.58 -14.96
N MET A 228 25.93 -11.79 -15.46
CA MET A 228 25.77 -13.04 -14.70
C MET A 228 26.71 -13.11 -13.50
N LEU A 229 27.97 -12.68 -13.65
CA LEU A 229 28.93 -12.61 -12.54
C LEU A 229 28.48 -11.62 -11.47
N LEU A 230 27.94 -10.46 -11.89
CA LEU A 230 27.39 -9.49 -10.95
C LEU A 230 26.13 -9.99 -10.25
N LEU A 231 25.22 -10.66 -10.96
CA LEU A 231 24.05 -11.30 -10.34
C LEU A 231 24.47 -12.31 -9.27
N ARG A 232 25.49 -13.13 -9.54
CA ARG A 232 26.00 -14.10 -8.56
C ARG A 232 26.60 -13.44 -7.31
N ARG A 233 27.15 -12.23 -7.43
CA ARG A 233 27.83 -11.50 -6.34
C ARG A 233 27.00 -10.35 -5.75
N VAL A 234 25.75 -10.19 -6.18
CA VAL A 234 24.87 -9.08 -5.79
C VAL A 234 24.64 -8.97 -4.28
N HIS A 235 24.66 -10.11 -3.57
CA HIS A 235 24.44 -10.19 -2.12
C HIS A 235 25.71 -10.04 -1.28
N THR A 236 26.88 -9.85 -1.89
CA THR A 236 28.13 -9.71 -1.12
C THR A 236 28.24 -8.31 -0.52
N ASP A 237 28.49 -8.20 0.79
CA ASP A 237 28.65 -6.92 1.52
C ASP A 237 29.63 -5.96 0.83
N LYS A 238 30.71 -6.50 0.25
CA LYS A 238 31.69 -5.70 -0.50
C LYS A 238 31.05 -4.95 -1.65
N LEU A 239 30.15 -5.56 -2.41
CA LEU A 239 29.52 -4.94 -3.57
C LEU A 239 28.40 -3.96 -3.17
N GLN A 240 27.84 -4.11 -1.97
CA GLN A 240 26.79 -3.21 -1.48
C GLN A 240 27.35 -1.93 -0.86
N ARG A 241 28.53 -2.00 -0.23
CA ARG A 241 29.08 -0.88 0.55
C ARG A 241 30.29 -0.19 -0.09
N HIS A 242 31.05 -0.84 -0.99
CA HIS A 242 32.21 -0.19 -1.62
C HIS A 242 31.83 0.61 -2.88
N PRO A 243 32.63 1.67 -3.21
CA PRO A 243 32.51 2.41 -4.48
C PRO A 243 32.72 1.53 -5.73
N VAL A 244 33.41 0.40 -5.59
CA VAL A 244 33.52 -0.61 -6.66
C VAL A 244 32.14 -1.16 -7.04
N GLY A 245 31.24 -1.31 -6.06
CA GLY A 245 29.85 -1.68 -6.29
C GLY A 245 29.09 -0.62 -7.09
N LEU A 246 29.22 0.65 -6.70
CA LEU A 246 28.60 1.78 -7.42
C LEU A 246 28.97 1.76 -8.90
N LEU A 247 30.26 1.61 -9.20
CA LEU A 247 30.76 1.46 -10.57
C LEU A 247 30.17 0.23 -11.25
N ALA A 248 30.18 -0.94 -10.60
CA ALA A 248 29.75 -2.18 -11.20
C ALA A 248 28.24 -2.26 -11.50
N PHE A 249 27.40 -1.76 -10.59
CA PHE A 249 25.95 -1.69 -10.81
C PHE A 249 25.60 -0.66 -11.89
N SER A 250 26.23 0.52 -11.87
CA SER A 250 25.99 1.57 -12.86
C SER A 250 26.44 1.15 -14.26
N SER A 251 27.62 0.52 -14.36
CA SER A 251 28.17 0.04 -15.63
C SER A 251 27.36 -1.11 -16.21
N CYS A 252 26.95 -2.08 -15.40
CA CYS A 252 26.14 -3.19 -15.85
C CYS A 252 24.77 -2.71 -16.32
N ALA A 253 24.10 -1.86 -15.54
CA ALA A 253 22.83 -1.26 -15.94
C ALA A 253 22.97 -0.47 -17.26
N GLY A 254 24.03 0.33 -17.41
CA GLY A 254 24.26 1.12 -18.63
C GLY A 254 24.59 0.28 -19.87
N VAL A 255 25.37 -0.78 -19.73
CA VAL A 255 25.64 -1.74 -20.81
C VAL A 255 24.35 -2.46 -21.22
N MET A 256 23.55 -2.93 -20.25
CA MET A 256 22.25 -3.56 -20.54
C MET A 256 21.29 -2.56 -21.21
N ALA A 257 21.31 -1.28 -20.83
CA ALA A 257 20.56 -0.23 -21.52
C ALA A 257 20.98 -0.08 -22.99
N GLY A 258 22.28 -0.25 -23.31
CA GLY A 258 22.77 -0.31 -24.68
C GLY A 258 22.14 -1.46 -25.49
N PHE A 259 22.03 -2.66 -24.90
CA PHE A 259 21.36 -3.80 -25.52
C PHE A 259 19.85 -3.60 -25.68
N THR A 260 19.18 -2.99 -24.69
CA THR A 260 17.77 -2.62 -24.78
C THR A 260 17.54 -1.66 -25.96
N SER A 261 18.37 -0.63 -26.10
CA SER A 261 18.32 0.30 -27.23
C SER A 261 18.63 -0.38 -28.57
N LEU A 262 19.60 -1.31 -28.60
CA LEU A 262 19.95 -2.06 -29.81
C LEU A 262 18.78 -2.90 -30.30
N ALA A 263 18.12 -3.63 -29.40
CA ALA A 263 16.95 -4.44 -29.72
C ALA A 263 15.77 -3.56 -30.17
N THR A 264 15.53 -2.46 -29.45
CA THR A 264 14.50 -1.48 -29.81
C THR A 264 14.74 -0.87 -31.18
N LYS A 265 15.97 -0.44 -31.47
CA LYS A 265 16.36 0.09 -32.79
C LYS A 265 16.16 -0.95 -33.89
N SER A 266 16.52 -2.21 -33.64
CA SER A 266 16.34 -3.30 -34.61
C SER A 266 14.86 -3.48 -34.96
N VAL A 267 13.98 -3.48 -33.96
CA VAL A 267 12.53 -3.56 -34.16
C VAL A 267 12.00 -2.34 -34.92
N VAL A 268 12.44 -1.13 -34.56
CA VAL A 268 12.03 0.12 -35.24
C VAL A 268 12.43 0.11 -36.72
N GLU A 269 13.67 -0.28 -37.03
CA GLU A 269 14.17 -0.33 -38.42
C GLU A 269 13.44 -1.37 -39.27
N VAL A 270 13.20 -2.58 -38.73
CA VAL A 270 12.43 -3.61 -39.45
C VAL A 270 11.00 -3.15 -39.67
N THR A 271 10.37 -2.53 -38.66
CA THR A 271 9.01 -1.99 -38.77
C THR A 271 8.95 -0.90 -39.85
N LYS A 272 9.90 0.04 -39.83
CA LYS A 272 10.02 1.11 -40.85
C LYS A 272 10.19 0.53 -42.25
N SER A 273 11.04 -0.50 -42.41
CA SER A 273 11.26 -1.18 -43.68
C SER A 273 10.02 -1.94 -44.17
N SER A 274 9.33 -2.66 -43.27
CA SER A 274 8.09 -3.39 -43.56
C SER A 274 6.97 -2.44 -44.02
N LEU A 275 6.80 -1.29 -43.33
CA LEU A 275 5.84 -0.26 -43.73
C LEU A 275 6.13 0.32 -45.11
N LYS A 276 7.41 0.57 -45.44
CA LYS A 276 7.81 1.11 -46.74
C LYS A 276 7.58 0.12 -47.89
N HIS A 277 7.80 -1.17 -47.64
CA HIS A 277 7.69 -2.22 -48.67
C HIS A 277 6.33 -2.96 -48.65
N GLN A 278 5.43 -2.61 -47.73
CA GLN A 278 4.16 -3.30 -47.46
C GLN A 278 4.29 -4.81 -47.23
N ASP A 279 5.40 -5.24 -46.60
CA ASP A 279 5.68 -6.65 -46.33
C ASP A 279 5.35 -7.01 -44.87
N TRP A 280 4.09 -7.32 -44.62
CA TRP A 280 3.56 -7.62 -43.27
C TRP A 280 3.96 -9.01 -42.75
N LEU A 281 4.40 -9.93 -43.62
CA LEU A 281 4.80 -11.28 -43.21
C LEU A 281 6.05 -11.29 -42.33
N VAL A 282 6.85 -10.22 -42.40
CA VAL A 282 8.05 -10.01 -41.58
C VAL A 282 7.74 -10.06 -40.08
N PHE A 283 6.54 -9.64 -39.65
CA PHE A 283 6.13 -9.65 -38.24
C PHE A 283 5.94 -11.07 -37.67
N PHE A 284 5.65 -12.06 -38.52
CA PHE A 284 5.54 -13.47 -38.13
C PHE A 284 6.86 -14.22 -38.22
N ASN A 285 7.93 -13.58 -38.71
CA ASN A 285 9.22 -14.23 -38.84
C ASN A 285 9.82 -14.52 -37.44
N PRO A 286 10.30 -15.76 -37.17
CA PRO A 286 10.87 -16.11 -35.87
C PRO A 286 12.04 -15.20 -35.43
N PHE A 287 12.82 -14.68 -36.37
CA PHE A 287 13.93 -13.79 -36.09
C PHE A 287 13.46 -12.41 -35.62
N PHE A 288 12.36 -11.89 -36.18
CA PHE A 288 11.75 -10.65 -35.71
C PHE A 288 11.14 -10.82 -34.31
N ILE A 289 10.44 -11.93 -34.07
CA ILE A 289 9.90 -12.27 -32.74
C ILE A 289 11.04 -12.35 -31.71
N LEU A 290 12.18 -12.95 -32.06
CA LEU A 290 13.36 -13.00 -31.19
C LEU A 290 13.89 -11.60 -30.85
N MET A 291 13.92 -10.66 -31.80
CA MET A 291 14.31 -9.27 -31.54
C MET A 291 13.34 -8.56 -30.60
N VAL A 292 12.03 -8.80 -30.76
CA VAL A 292 11.00 -8.27 -29.85
C VAL A 292 11.19 -8.83 -28.44
N LEU A 293 11.45 -10.13 -28.31
CA LEU A 293 11.74 -10.78 -27.02
C LEU A 293 13.07 -10.35 -26.40
N ALA A 294 14.05 -9.93 -27.20
CA ALA A 294 15.32 -9.42 -26.70
C ALA A 294 15.15 -8.11 -25.90
N ILE A 295 14.11 -7.31 -26.18
CA ILE A 295 13.80 -6.08 -25.43
C ILE A 295 13.55 -6.38 -23.95
N PRO A 296 12.55 -7.17 -23.54
CA PRO A 296 12.34 -7.50 -22.12
C PRO A 296 13.52 -8.29 -21.53
N CYS A 297 14.19 -9.15 -22.30
CA CYS A 297 15.37 -9.88 -21.82
C CYS A 297 16.54 -8.96 -21.42
N ALA A 298 16.73 -7.82 -22.09
CA ALA A 298 17.74 -6.82 -21.72
C ALA A 298 17.22 -5.82 -20.67
N LEU A 299 15.93 -5.43 -20.78
CA LEU A 299 15.30 -4.45 -19.90
C LEU A 299 15.14 -4.96 -18.46
N VAL A 300 14.81 -6.24 -18.26
CA VAL A 300 14.61 -6.79 -16.91
C VAL A 300 15.91 -6.74 -16.09
N PRO A 301 17.07 -7.25 -16.58
CA PRO A 301 18.35 -7.08 -15.89
C PRO A 301 18.76 -5.61 -15.75
N GLN A 302 18.53 -4.77 -16.77
CA GLN A 302 18.78 -3.33 -16.69
C GLN A 302 18.05 -2.69 -15.51
N LEU A 303 16.73 -2.91 -15.39
CA LEU A 303 15.92 -2.38 -14.29
C LEU A 303 16.32 -2.99 -12.94
N PHE A 304 16.67 -4.27 -12.91
CA PHE A 304 17.16 -4.92 -11.69
C PHE A 304 18.43 -4.24 -11.16
N PHE A 305 19.46 -4.07 -12.01
CA PHE A 305 20.71 -3.44 -11.60
C PHE A 305 20.55 -1.95 -11.30
N LEU A 306 19.70 -1.25 -12.06
CA LEU A 306 19.33 0.14 -11.77
C LEU A 306 18.70 0.25 -10.37
N ASN A 307 17.68 -0.55 -10.08
CA ASN A 307 16.98 -0.49 -8.80
C ASN A 307 17.87 -0.92 -7.63
N LYS A 308 18.66 -1.99 -7.79
CA LYS A 308 19.63 -2.40 -6.75
C LYS A 308 20.73 -1.36 -6.54
N GLY A 309 21.20 -0.74 -7.60
CA GLY A 309 22.14 0.36 -7.53
C GLY A 309 21.59 1.59 -6.81
N LEU A 310 20.34 1.96 -7.09
CA LEU A 310 19.62 3.03 -6.38
C LEU A 310 19.40 2.71 -4.90
N GLU A 311 19.09 1.45 -4.58
CA GLU A 311 18.93 0.95 -3.21
C GLU A 311 20.24 1.08 -2.41
N PHE A 312 21.37 0.64 -2.98
CA PHE A 312 22.66 0.61 -2.26
C PHE A 312 23.37 1.97 -2.20
N PHE A 313 23.29 2.77 -3.26
CA PHE A 313 24.11 3.99 -3.40
C PHE A 313 23.31 5.29 -3.45
N GLY A 314 21.97 5.20 -3.46
CA GLY A 314 21.07 6.34 -3.52
C GLY A 314 21.04 7.01 -4.90
N THR A 315 19.94 7.72 -5.17
CA THR A 315 19.67 8.34 -6.47
C THR A 315 20.67 9.40 -6.88
N LEU A 316 21.19 10.18 -5.92
CA LEU A 316 22.04 11.34 -6.20
C LEU A 316 23.35 10.93 -6.90
N LYS A 317 24.04 9.90 -6.41
CA LYS A 317 25.32 9.44 -6.99
C LYS A 317 25.12 8.45 -8.13
N PHE A 318 24.10 7.59 -8.02
CA PHE A 318 23.91 6.50 -8.98
C PHE A 318 23.45 6.99 -10.36
N ILE A 319 22.46 7.90 -10.43
CA ILE A 319 21.84 8.30 -11.71
C ILE A 319 22.83 8.96 -12.68
N PRO A 320 23.64 9.97 -12.28
CA PRO A 320 24.59 10.57 -13.22
C PRO A 320 25.63 9.55 -13.71
N LEU A 321 26.13 8.68 -12.83
CA LEU A 321 27.08 7.64 -13.23
C LEU A 321 26.45 6.62 -14.18
N TYR A 322 25.22 6.19 -13.92
CA TYR A 322 24.45 5.34 -14.82
C TYR A 322 24.26 5.98 -16.20
N GLN A 323 23.99 7.29 -16.27
CA GLN A 323 23.89 8.02 -17.53
C GLN A 323 25.20 8.02 -18.33
N ALA A 324 26.36 8.17 -17.66
CA ALA A 324 27.65 8.02 -18.34
C ALA A 324 27.82 6.62 -18.96
N PHE A 325 27.40 5.57 -18.23
CA PHE A 325 27.45 4.20 -18.75
C PHE A 325 26.39 3.88 -19.80
N ILE A 326 25.24 4.56 -19.80
CA ILE A 326 24.28 4.52 -20.92
C ILE A 326 24.94 5.03 -22.21
N ILE A 327 25.70 6.13 -22.13
CA ILE A 327 26.40 6.69 -23.29
C ILE A 327 27.40 5.66 -23.82
N ILE A 328 28.22 5.07 -22.95
CA ILE A 328 29.21 4.06 -23.31
C ILE A 328 28.54 2.80 -23.89
N GLY A 329 27.46 2.32 -23.27
CA GLY A 329 26.73 1.12 -23.71
C GLY A 329 26.08 1.32 -25.08
N ASN A 330 25.41 2.44 -25.31
CA ASN A 330 24.81 2.78 -26.60
C ASN A 330 25.85 2.98 -27.69
N MET A 331 26.94 3.69 -27.38
CA MET A 331 28.08 3.86 -28.28
C MET A 331 28.67 2.51 -28.66
N GLY A 332 28.95 1.64 -27.69
CA GLY A 332 29.50 0.30 -27.92
C GLY A 332 28.61 -0.54 -28.84
N CYS A 333 27.31 -0.56 -28.58
CA CYS A 333 26.34 -1.26 -29.42
C CYS A 333 26.27 -0.68 -30.85
N GLY A 334 26.21 0.64 -31.01
CA GLY A 334 26.19 1.29 -32.33
C GLY A 334 27.47 1.05 -33.14
N MET A 335 28.63 1.14 -32.49
CA MET A 335 29.94 0.94 -33.12
C MET A 335 30.16 -0.52 -33.51
N ILE A 336 29.93 -1.46 -32.60
CA ILE A 336 30.30 -2.87 -32.80
C ILE A 336 29.25 -3.59 -33.64
N PHE A 337 27.96 -3.43 -33.31
CA PHE A 337 26.88 -4.21 -33.93
C PHE A 337 26.47 -3.61 -35.28
N TYR A 338 26.06 -2.35 -35.28
CA TYR A 338 25.60 -1.67 -36.51
C TYR A 338 26.76 -1.22 -37.41
N ASN A 339 28.00 -1.28 -36.91
CA ASN A 339 29.19 -0.86 -37.66
C ASN A 339 29.03 0.57 -38.19
N GLU A 340 28.41 1.45 -37.39
CA GLU A 340 28.02 2.82 -37.79
C GLU A 340 29.24 3.70 -38.07
N MET A 341 30.37 3.41 -37.43
CA MET A 341 31.61 4.18 -37.55
C MET A 341 32.50 3.74 -38.72
N ALA A 342 32.10 2.74 -39.49
CA ALA A 342 32.94 2.26 -40.60
C ALA A 342 33.09 3.28 -41.75
N SER A 343 32.18 4.25 -41.86
CA SER A 343 32.26 5.34 -42.84
C SER A 343 33.00 6.57 -42.32
N TYR A 344 33.44 6.59 -41.06
CA TYR A 344 34.11 7.73 -40.49
C TYR A 344 35.58 7.78 -40.95
N SER A 345 36.04 8.96 -41.35
CA SER A 345 37.47 9.21 -41.51
C SER A 345 38.16 9.18 -40.15
N TYR A 346 39.48 8.96 -40.14
CA TYR A 346 40.26 8.97 -38.90
C TYR A 346 40.05 10.24 -38.07
N ASN A 347 40.01 11.41 -38.72
CA ASN A 347 39.78 12.70 -38.06
C ASN A 347 38.35 12.79 -37.49
N ALA A 348 37.33 12.38 -38.24
CA ALA A 348 35.94 12.38 -37.76
C ALA A 348 35.76 11.43 -36.56
N LEU A 349 36.39 10.25 -36.59
CA LEU A 349 36.36 9.30 -35.48
C LEU A 349 37.05 9.86 -34.23
N MET A 350 38.19 10.55 -34.38
CA MET A 350 38.88 11.20 -33.27
C MET A 350 38.05 12.33 -32.65
N TYR A 351 37.39 13.16 -33.46
CA TYR A 351 36.48 14.19 -32.93
C TYR A 351 35.30 13.55 -32.20
N PHE A 352 34.70 12.50 -32.74
CA PHE A 352 33.58 11.79 -32.11
C PHE A 352 33.97 11.16 -30.77
N LEU A 353 35.10 10.45 -30.69
CA LEU A 353 35.56 9.90 -29.41
C LEU A 353 35.93 11.03 -28.42
N GLY A 354 36.50 12.12 -28.90
CA GLY A 354 36.78 13.32 -28.11
C GLY A 354 35.52 13.95 -27.52
N GLY A 355 34.45 14.12 -28.31
CA GLY A 355 33.18 14.69 -27.87
C GLY A 355 32.48 13.83 -26.81
N ILE A 356 32.49 12.50 -26.98
CA ILE A 356 32.01 11.55 -25.97
C ILE A 356 32.81 11.70 -24.65
N MET A 357 34.13 11.77 -24.72
CA MET A 357 34.96 11.94 -23.52
C MET A 357 34.70 13.27 -22.82
N ILE A 358 34.52 14.37 -23.57
CA ILE A 358 34.13 15.68 -23.01
C ILE A 358 32.76 15.58 -22.33
N THR A 359 31.79 14.91 -22.95
CA THR A 359 30.46 14.68 -22.38
C THR A 359 30.53 13.90 -21.06
N ILE A 360 31.29 12.80 -21.03
CA ILE A 360 31.50 12.00 -19.81
C ILE A 360 32.20 12.82 -18.73
N CYS A 361 33.21 13.62 -19.08
CA CYS A 361 33.86 14.55 -18.15
C CYS A 361 32.85 15.52 -17.53
N GLY A 362 31.93 16.07 -18.32
CA GLY A 362 30.83 16.91 -17.82
C GLY A 362 29.95 16.18 -16.79
N VAL A 363 29.58 14.93 -17.06
CA VAL A 363 28.82 14.09 -16.11
C VAL A 363 29.63 13.79 -14.84
N CYS A 364 30.94 13.56 -14.95
CA CYS A 364 31.82 13.36 -13.80
C CYS A 364 31.95 14.63 -12.93
N VAL A 365 32.03 15.82 -13.53
CA VAL A 365 32.02 17.10 -12.80
C VAL A 365 30.72 17.24 -11.99
N LEU A 366 29.59 16.78 -12.52
CA LEU A 366 28.32 16.74 -11.80
C LEU A 366 28.37 15.79 -10.59
N LEU A 367 29.07 14.65 -10.68
CA LEU A 367 29.29 13.74 -9.55
C LEU A 367 30.14 14.38 -8.45
N VAL A 368 31.18 15.14 -8.82
CA VAL A 368 32.04 15.87 -7.87
C VAL A 368 31.22 16.88 -7.06
N LYS A 369 30.26 17.58 -7.69
CA LYS A 369 29.31 18.46 -6.98
C LYS A 369 28.60 17.70 -5.85
N ILE A 370 28.04 16.55 -6.17
CA ILE A 370 27.26 15.74 -5.22
C ILE A 370 28.12 15.30 -4.04
N ASP A 371 29.36 14.89 -4.29
CA ASP A 371 30.30 14.54 -3.21
C ASP A 371 30.69 15.77 -2.37
N SER A 372 30.86 16.94 -2.99
CA SER A 372 31.16 18.18 -2.25
C SER A 372 29.99 18.64 -1.37
N GLU A 373 28.74 18.52 -1.85
CA GLU A 373 27.53 18.85 -1.09
C GLU A 373 27.29 17.82 0.03
N SER A 374 27.56 16.53 -0.21
CA SER A 374 27.53 15.48 0.82
C SER A 374 28.59 15.72 1.90
N SER A 375 29.83 16.03 1.52
CA SER A 375 30.92 16.28 2.47
C SER A 375 30.70 17.55 3.28
N ASN A 376 30.14 18.62 2.70
CA ASN A 376 29.76 19.83 3.44
C ASN A 376 28.51 19.60 4.32
N GLY A 377 27.59 18.76 3.86
CA GLY A 377 26.44 18.29 4.62
C GLY A 377 26.88 17.47 5.84
N ASP A 378 27.79 16.52 5.67
CA ASP A 378 28.36 15.68 6.72
C ASP A 378 29.32 16.46 7.63
N ALA A 379 30.00 17.49 7.14
CA ALA A 379 30.78 18.42 7.99
C ALA A 379 29.85 19.31 8.84
N ARG A 380 28.74 19.81 8.27
CA ARG A 380 27.68 20.48 9.04
C ARG A 380 27.00 19.53 10.01
N ARG A 381 26.75 18.28 9.61
CA ARG A 381 26.16 17.24 10.44
C ARG A 381 27.14 16.79 11.52
N SER A 382 28.43 16.73 11.27
CA SER A 382 29.51 16.48 12.23
C SER A 382 29.67 17.64 13.22
N ASN A 383 29.54 18.89 12.76
CA ASN A 383 29.54 20.06 13.64
C ASN A 383 28.23 20.18 14.46
N VAL A 384 27.11 19.67 13.95
CA VAL A 384 25.85 19.52 14.68
C VAL A 384 25.87 18.29 15.59
N VAL A 385 26.53 17.19 15.22
CA VAL A 385 26.69 15.96 16.00
C VAL A 385 27.65 16.19 17.16
N LYS A 386 28.70 17.02 16.99
CA LYS A 386 29.49 17.55 18.12
C LYS A 386 28.72 18.55 18.99
N ALA A 387 27.60 19.10 18.52
CA ALA A 387 26.71 19.96 19.29
C ALA A 387 25.45 19.22 19.82
N VAL A 388 25.28 17.93 19.48
CA VAL A 388 24.14 17.08 19.84
C VAL A 388 24.67 15.70 20.23
N ASP A 389 25.57 15.67 21.22
CA ASP A 389 25.56 14.58 22.20
C ASP A 389 24.34 14.81 23.11
N ARG A 390 23.15 14.53 22.55
CA ARG A 390 21.96 14.22 23.33
C ARG A 390 21.71 12.72 23.17
N PRO A 391 21.34 11.99 24.24
CA PRO A 391 21.28 10.54 24.22
C PRO A 391 20.30 10.03 23.15
N MET A 392 20.64 8.94 22.45
CA MET A 392 19.80 8.20 21.49
C MET A 392 18.37 7.96 22.01
N ASP A 393 18.20 7.94 23.33
CA ASP A 393 16.95 7.88 24.05
C ASP A 393 15.98 9.03 23.70
N GLU A 394 16.44 10.28 23.49
CA GLU A 394 15.58 11.40 23.08
C GLU A 394 15.03 11.24 21.65
N LEU A 395 15.81 10.66 20.73
CA LEU A 395 15.38 10.43 19.34
C LEU A 395 14.36 9.29 19.24
N LEU A 396 14.52 8.24 20.06
CA LEU A 396 13.56 7.15 20.17
C LEU A 396 12.31 7.56 20.96
N ASP A 397 12.43 8.44 21.96
CA ASP A 397 11.27 9.05 22.65
C ASP A 397 10.50 10.03 21.74
N ARG A 398 11.18 10.75 20.84
CA ARG A 398 10.49 11.50 19.76
C ARG A 398 9.76 10.56 18.79
N LYS A 399 10.26 9.34 18.54
CA LYS A 399 9.51 8.31 17.79
C LYS A 399 8.33 7.73 18.60
N SER A 400 8.41 7.72 19.93
CA SER A 400 7.32 7.32 20.83
C SER A 400 6.10 8.25 20.72
N LYS A 401 6.33 9.55 20.49
CA LYS A 401 5.25 10.52 20.20
C LYS A 401 4.40 10.18 18.96
N ARG A 402 4.85 9.27 18.09
CA ARG A 402 4.07 8.77 16.94
C ARG A 402 2.82 7.98 17.36
N PHE A 403 2.80 7.46 18.59
CA PHE A 403 1.68 6.71 19.16
C PHE A 403 0.81 7.57 20.08
N GLU A 404 0.90 8.90 19.98
CA GLU A 404 -0.08 9.77 20.61
C GLU A 404 -1.49 9.45 20.06
N THR A 405 -2.43 9.36 20.98
CA THR A 405 -3.84 9.05 20.78
C THR A 405 -4.70 10.24 21.22
N ASP A 406 -5.93 10.30 20.72
CA ASP A 406 -6.85 11.40 21.01
C ASP A 406 -7.29 11.45 22.47
N PHE A 407 -7.19 10.32 23.18
CA PHE A 407 -7.45 10.17 24.61
C PHE A 407 -6.39 9.28 25.25
N LYS A 408 -6.20 9.43 26.56
CA LYS A 408 -5.27 8.64 27.37
C LYS A 408 -5.90 7.34 27.86
N PHE A 409 -5.08 6.39 28.28
CA PHE A 409 -5.54 5.09 28.80
C PHE A 409 -6.46 5.24 30.01
N GLU A 410 -6.20 6.22 30.89
CA GLU A 410 -7.00 6.51 32.08
C GLU A 410 -8.38 7.09 31.76
N GLN A 411 -8.59 7.59 30.54
CA GLN A 411 -9.88 8.11 30.08
C GLN A 411 -10.76 7.03 29.45
N MET A 412 -10.26 5.81 29.30
CA MET A 412 -11.02 4.67 28.80
C MET A 412 -11.86 4.06 29.93
N ASN A 413 -13.16 3.85 29.69
CA ASN A 413 -14.02 3.11 30.63
C ASN A 413 -14.18 1.66 30.18
N TRP A 414 -14.29 0.76 31.15
CA TRP A 414 -14.25 -0.68 30.96
C TRP A 414 -15.50 -1.31 31.57
N ALA A 415 -16.10 -2.28 30.88
CA ALA A 415 -17.05 -3.19 31.52
C ALA A 415 -16.31 -4.03 32.59
N ASN A 416 -16.87 -4.13 33.79
CA ASN A 416 -16.27 -4.86 34.92
C ASN A 416 -17.36 -5.45 35.82
N ASP A 417 -17.00 -6.44 36.63
CA ASP A 417 -17.92 -7.15 37.55
C ASP A 417 -18.13 -6.46 38.91
N SER A 418 -17.58 -5.27 39.14
CA SER A 418 -17.45 -4.68 40.48
C SER A 418 -18.62 -3.82 40.98
N ASP A 419 -19.69 -3.62 40.21
CA ASP A 419 -20.87 -2.85 40.66
C ASP A 419 -21.83 -3.75 41.46
N GLY A 420 -21.49 -3.95 42.74
CA GLY A 420 -22.04 -4.97 43.65
C GLY A 420 -23.49 -4.82 44.12
N SER A 421 -24.47 -4.73 43.21
CA SER A 421 -25.89 -4.73 43.60
C SER A 421 -26.75 -5.84 42.98
N LYS A 422 -26.29 -6.55 41.93
CA LYS A 422 -26.93 -7.77 41.41
C LYS A 422 -25.88 -8.75 40.85
N PRO A 423 -25.95 -10.07 41.13
CA PRO A 423 -24.97 -11.02 40.63
C PRO A 423 -25.22 -11.37 39.14
N ASN A 424 -24.10 -11.42 38.37
CA ASN A 424 -23.89 -11.79 36.95
C ASN A 424 -23.97 -10.66 35.90
N GLU A 425 -22.97 -9.78 35.76
CA GLU A 425 -23.05 -8.69 34.76
C GLU A 425 -21.99 -8.62 33.66
N LEU A 426 -20.84 -9.30 33.76
CA LEU A 426 -19.91 -9.52 32.64
C LEU A 426 -19.74 -11.03 32.38
N ARG A 427 -20.03 -11.47 31.15
CA ARG A 427 -19.86 -12.87 30.72
C ARG A 427 -19.06 -12.92 29.42
N VAL A 428 -18.24 -13.95 29.26
CA VAL A 428 -17.48 -14.19 28.04
C VAL A 428 -17.78 -15.59 27.52
N CYS A 429 -18.00 -15.71 26.21
CA CYS A 429 -18.09 -16.98 25.50
C CYS A 429 -16.76 -17.22 24.80
N ARG A 430 -16.14 -18.37 25.03
CA ARG A 430 -14.81 -18.73 24.48
C ARG A 430 -14.89 -19.56 23.19
N ASP A 431 -16.07 -20.07 22.85
CA ASP A 431 -16.32 -20.77 21.59
C ASP A 431 -17.67 -20.39 20.96
N PHE A 432 -17.88 -20.85 19.72
CA PHE A 432 -19.11 -20.57 18.97
C PHE A 432 -20.37 -21.21 19.58
N ARG A 433 -20.24 -22.36 20.24
CA ARG A 433 -21.37 -23.10 20.81
C ARG A 433 -21.94 -22.36 22.02
N GLU A 434 -21.04 -21.91 22.90
CA GLU A 434 -21.38 -21.02 24.03
C GLU A 434 -21.97 -19.69 23.52
N CYS A 435 -21.52 -19.19 22.36
CA CYS A 435 -22.15 -18.03 21.72
C CYS A 435 -23.60 -18.33 21.29
N GLN A 436 -23.86 -19.47 20.65
CA GLN A 436 -25.21 -19.87 20.23
C GLN A 436 -26.14 -20.07 21.43
N GLU A 437 -25.67 -20.76 22.46
CA GLU A 437 -26.39 -20.94 23.73
C GLU A 437 -26.78 -19.59 24.34
N THR A 438 -25.83 -18.66 24.39
CA THR A 438 -26.08 -17.34 24.94
C THR A 438 -27.06 -16.53 24.08
N ILE A 439 -27.01 -16.66 22.75
CA ILE A 439 -28.01 -16.03 21.86
C ILE A 439 -29.41 -16.58 22.16
N VAL A 440 -29.56 -17.90 22.30
CA VAL A 440 -30.84 -18.53 22.66
C VAL A 440 -31.34 -17.99 24.00
N ASP A 441 -30.50 -18.01 25.03
CA ASP A 441 -30.83 -17.53 26.38
C ASP A 441 -31.29 -16.06 26.37
N LEU A 442 -30.58 -15.20 25.64
CA LEU A 442 -30.91 -13.77 25.54
C LEU A 442 -32.25 -13.56 24.80
N LEU A 443 -32.46 -14.24 23.68
CA LEU A 443 -33.71 -14.11 22.91
C LEU A 443 -34.93 -14.66 23.66
N VAL A 444 -34.77 -15.78 24.38
CA VAL A 444 -35.82 -16.38 25.22
C VAL A 444 -36.14 -15.49 26.42
N SER A 445 -35.14 -14.86 27.02
CA SER A 445 -35.32 -14.01 28.21
C SER A 445 -35.89 -12.62 27.91
N ALA A 446 -35.78 -12.11 26.68
CA ALA A 446 -36.30 -10.80 26.30
C ALA A 446 -37.80 -10.62 26.60
N ARG A 447 -38.17 -9.49 27.20
CA ARG A 447 -39.55 -9.13 27.59
C ARG A 447 -40.03 -7.78 27.06
N LYS A 448 -39.13 -6.88 26.69
CA LYS A 448 -39.41 -5.50 26.30
C LYS A 448 -38.94 -5.21 24.88
N SER A 449 -37.67 -5.45 24.57
CA SER A 449 -37.12 -5.12 23.25
C SER A 449 -35.92 -5.97 22.84
N ILE A 450 -35.69 -6.09 21.53
CA ILE A 450 -34.52 -6.73 20.94
C ILE A 450 -33.96 -5.79 19.87
N TYR A 451 -32.68 -5.45 19.96
CA TYR A 451 -31.91 -4.75 18.94
C TYR A 451 -30.80 -5.66 18.45
N TYR A 452 -30.89 -6.10 17.20
CA TYR A 452 -29.95 -7.05 16.62
C TYR A 452 -29.26 -6.46 15.39
N SER A 453 -27.93 -6.46 15.40
CA SER A 453 -27.07 -6.00 14.32
C SER A 453 -26.29 -7.18 13.76
N THR A 454 -26.39 -7.42 12.45
CA THR A 454 -25.72 -8.56 11.80
C THR A 454 -25.24 -8.21 10.39
N PHE A 455 -24.07 -8.77 10.05
CA PHE A 455 -23.51 -8.68 8.71
C PHE A 455 -24.04 -9.79 7.80
N LEU A 456 -24.18 -11.00 8.35
CA LEU A 456 -24.70 -12.18 7.64
C LEU A 456 -25.44 -13.06 8.64
N CYS A 457 -26.72 -13.36 8.41
CA CYS A 457 -27.45 -14.25 9.31
C CYS A 457 -28.36 -15.19 8.51
N ASP A 458 -28.12 -16.50 8.67
CA ASP A 458 -29.08 -17.54 8.33
C ASP A 458 -30.09 -17.68 9.47
N PHE A 459 -31.16 -16.93 9.31
CA PHE A 459 -32.30 -16.88 10.22
C PHE A 459 -33.00 -18.25 10.40
N THR A 460 -32.79 -19.20 9.47
CA THR A 460 -33.42 -20.52 9.50
C THR A 460 -32.56 -21.61 10.15
N GLN A 461 -31.30 -21.29 10.48
CA GLN A 461 -30.41 -22.23 11.14
C GLN A 461 -30.89 -22.54 12.57
N VAL A 462 -30.84 -23.82 12.93
CA VAL A 462 -31.08 -24.28 14.31
C VAL A 462 -29.90 -23.86 15.17
N LEU A 463 -30.19 -23.18 16.28
CA LEU A 463 -29.16 -22.73 17.21
C LEU A 463 -28.88 -23.83 18.22
N HIS A 464 -27.60 -24.12 18.46
CA HIS A 464 -27.23 -25.05 19.52
C HIS A 464 -27.65 -24.51 20.89
N THR A 465 -28.28 -25.37 21.70
CA THR A 465 -28.54 -25.11 23.12
C THR A 465 -28.53 -26.41 23.91
N THR A 466 -28.16 -26.32 25.19
CA THR A 466 -28.25 -27.43 26.15
C THR A 466 -29.65 -27.56 26.76
N ASN A 467 -30.53 -26.59 26.54
CA ASN A 467 -31.91 -26.64 27.04
C ASN A 467 -32.80 -27.45 26.11
N GLU A 468 -33.26 -28.62 26.57
CA GLU A 468 -34.12 -29.55 25.82
C GLU A 468 -35.38 -28.88 25.25
N GLU A 469 -35.96 -27.89 25.94
CA GLU A 469 -37.16 -27.16 25.47
C GLU A 469 -36.90 -26.32 24.21
N HIS A 470 -35.64 -26.05 23.88
CA HIS A 470 -35.24 -25.12 22.83
C HIS A 470 -34.27 -25.73 21.81
N MET A 471 -34.00 -27.03 21.86
CA MET A 471 -33.00 -27.69 20.99
C MET A 471 -33.30 -27.58 19.48
N ASP A 472 -34.58 -27.52 19.09
CA ASP A 472 -34.99 -27.42 17.69
C ASP A 472 -35.30 -25.97 17.26
N ASN A 473 -35.00 -24.99 18.12
CA ASN A 473 -35.31 -23.60 17.83
C ASN A 473 -34.36 -23.00 16.80
N THR A 474 -34.95 -22.32 15.83
CA THR A 474 -34.25 -21.51 14.85
C THR A 474 -34.24 -20.05 15.32
N PHE A 475 -33.37 -19.22 14.75
CA PHE A 475 -33.39 -17.79 15.05
C PHE A 475 -34.78 -17.18 14.76
N VAL A 476 -35.44 -17.61 13.67
CA VAL A 476 -36.81 -17.21 13.32
C VAL A 476 -37.84 -17.64 14.36
N SER A 477 -37.78 -18.88 14.87
CA SER A 477 -38.77 -19.33 15.87
C SER A 477 -38.65 -18.50 17.16
N LEU A 478 -37.42 -18.21 17.60
CA LEU A 478 -37.17 -17.39 18.78
C LEU A 478 -37.67 -15.95 18.61
N ILE A 479 -37.45 -15.33 17.45
CA ILE A 479 -37.96 -13.98 17.15
C ILE A 479 -39.49 -13.98 17.07
N ARG A 480 -40.11 -14.98 16.44
CA ARG A 480 -41.57 -15.13 16.40
C ARG A 480 -42.15 -15.22 17.80
N ASP A 481 -41.53 -16.01 18.68
CA ASP A 481 -42.01 -16.14 20.05
C ASP A 481 -41.76 -14.88 20.88
N ALA A 482 -40.68 -14.14 20.63
CA ALA A 482 -40.46 -12.82 21.23
C ALA A 482 -41.57 -11.83 20.83
N VAL A 483 -41.91 -11.76 19.54
CA VAL A 483 -43.01 -10.90 19.06
C VAL A 483 -44.34 -11.32 19.68
N LYS A 484 -44.63 -12.63 19.81
CA LYS A 484 -45.83 -13.11 20.53
C LYS A 484 -45.86 -12.70 22.00
N ARG A 485 -44.70 -12.60 22.65
CA ARG A 485 -44.56 -12.08 24.03
C ARG A 485 -44.74 -10.55 24.12
N GLY A 486 -44.90 -9.85 22.99
CA GLY A 486 -45.01 -8.40 22.94
C GLY A 486 -43.66 -7.67 22.95
N VAL A 487 -42.57 -8.37 22.63
CA VAL A 487 -41.22 -7.77 22.54
C VAL A 487 -41.09 -6.97 21.25
N ASP A 488 -40.60 -5.74 21.34
CA ASP A 488 -40.33 -4.87 20.20
C ASP A 488 -38.98 -5.20 19.53
N VAL A 489 -38.99 -5.63 18.27
CA VAL A 489 -37.81 -6.22 17.59
C VAL A 489 -37.31 -5.32 16.46
N HIS A 490 -36.05 -4.92 16.56
CA HIS A 490 -35.33 -4.08 15.59
C HIS A 490 -34.10 -4.83 15.07
N ILE A 491 -33.95 -4.90 13.75
CA ILE A 491 -32.84 -5.56 13.08
C ILE A 491 -32.11 -4.57 12.15
N LEU A 492 -30.84 -4.30 12.45
CA LEU A 492 -29.92 -3.61 11.55
C LEU A 492 -29.19 -4.65 10.68
N TYR A 493 -29.39 -4.56 9.37
CA TYR A 493 -29.03 -5.61 8.42
C TYR A 493 -28.19 -5.10 7.25
N ASN A 494 -27.32 -5.96 6.73
CA ASN A 494 -26.58 -5.75 5.48
C ASN A 494 -27.37 -6.29 4.27
N PRO A 495 -27.94 -5.44 3.40
CA PRO A 495 -28.76 -5.88 2.28
C PRO A 495 -27.97 -6.39 1.05
N VAL A 496 -26.63 -6.42 1.10
CA VAL A 496 -25.79 -6.76 -0.08
C VAL A 496 -25.72 -8.28 -0.29
N ARG A 497 -26.55 -8.78 -1.21
CA ARG A 497 -26.69 -10.21 -1.57
C ARG A 497 -25.39 -10.91 -1.99
N ASP A 498 -24.41 -10.17 -2.52
CA ASP A 498 -23.15 -10.75 -3.01
C ASP A 498 -22.36 -11.48 -1.91
N TYR A 499 -22.63 -11.15 -0.64
CA TYR A 499 -22.04 -11.80 0.53
C TYR A 499 -22.78 -13.05 1.00
N GLY A 500 -23.84 -13.49 0.30
CA GLY A 500 -24.67 -14.63 0.69
C GLY A 500 -25.79 -14.30 1.67
N THR A 501 -26.15 -13.02 1.81
CA THR A 501 -27.26 -12.58 2.67
C THR A 501 -28.62 -12.75 1.97
N ASN A 502 -29.66 -13.09 2.73
CA ASN A 502 -31.04 -13.10 2.24
C ASN A 502 -31.50 -11.67 1.90
N SER A 503 -32.39 -11.50 0.91
CA SER A 503 -32.99 -10.18 0.69
C SER A 503 -33.97 -9.82 1.79
N ILE A 504 -34.26 -8.52 1.92
CA ILE A 504 -35.30 -8.07 2.83
C ILE A 504 -36.67 -8.67 2.47
N ALA A 505 -36.99 -8.84 1.19
CA ALA A 505 -38.23 -9.51 0.78
C ALA A 505 -38.28 -10.98 1.22
N ASP A 506 -37.15 -11.69 1.18
CA ASP A 506 -37.05 -13.07 1.68
C ASP A 506 -37.23 -13.11 3.20
N LEU A 507 -36.60 -12.16 3.93
CA LEU A 507 -36.75 -12.03 5.38
C LEU A 507 -38.18 -11.69 5.80
N ARG A 508 -38.87 -10.79 5.07
CA ARG A 508 -40.28 -10.43 5.31
C ARG A 508 -41.25 -11.60 5.14
N ARG A 509 -40.89 -12.63 4.35
CA ARG A 509 -41.69 -13.86 4.22
C ARG A 509 -41.58 -14.79 5.42
N ILE A 510 -40.44 -14.77 6.13
CA ILE A 510 -40.16 -15.71 7.22
C ILE A 510 -40.30 -15.07 8.61
N LEU A 511 -40.11 -13.76 8.75
CA LEU A 511 -40.21 -13.04 10.03
C LEU A 511 -41.57 -12.35 10.21
N PRO A 512 -42.03 -12.12 11.45
CA PRO A 512 -43.27 -11.39 11.72
C PRO A 512 -43.26 -9.98 11.10
N PRO A 513 -44.41 -9.46 10.63
CA PRO A 513 -44.50 -8.10 10.07
C PRO A 513 -44.15 -7.00 11.09
N GLN A 514 -44.27 -7.29 12.40
CA GLN A 514 -43.91 -6.36 13.48
C GLN A 514 -42.40 -6.15 13.62
N VAL A 515 -41.55 -6.94 12.95
CA VAL A 515 -40.10 -6.75 13.02
C VAL A 515 -39.69 -5.52 12.20
N HIS A 516 -38.95 -4.61 12.82
CA HIS A 516 -38.44 -3.40 12.19
C HIS A 516 -37.08 -3.66 11.56
N PHE A 517 -36.89 -3.25 10.29
CA PHE A 517 -35.61 -3.39 9.59
C PHE A 517 -34.99 -2.02 9.31
N ALA A 518 -33.72 -1.89 9.67
CA ALA A 518 -32.84 -0.82 9.24
C ALA A 518 -31.73 -1.40 8.35
N CYS A 519 -31.40 -0.73 7.25
CA CYS A 519 -30.34 -1.13 6.32
C CYS A 519 -29.33 -0.01 6.17
N SER A 520 -28.05 -0.30 6.39
CA SER A 520 -26.96 0.66 6.20
C SER A 520 -26.16 0.32 4.96
N VAL A 521 -26.15 1.22 3.98
CA VAL A 521 -25.54 0.97 2.65
C VAL A 521 -24.60 2.11 2.31
N SER A 522 -23.43 1.77 1.75
CA SER A 522 -22.50 2.76 1.20
C SER A 522 -22.62 2.92 -0.30
N ASP A 523 -22.13 4.06 -0.79
CA ASP A 523 -22.00 4.35 -2.22
C ASP A 523 -20.76 3.68 -2.84
N LEU A 524 -19.96 2.94 -2.06
CA LEU A 524 -18.66 2.41 -2.48
C LEU A 524 -18.80 1.00 -3.10
N GLY A 525 -18.38 0.87 -4.35
CA GLY A 525 -18.31 -0.41 -5.06
C GLY A 525 -16.88 -0.77 -5.51
N PRO A 526 -16.70 -1.93 -6.17
CA PRO A 526 -15.43 -2.26 -6.81
C PRO A 526 -15.06 -1.20 -7.85
N SER A 527 -13.77 -0.89 -7.91
CA SER A 527 -13.20 -0.08 -8.98
C SER A 527 -13.48 -0.68 -10.36
N TRP A 528 -13.31 0.11 -11.42
CA TRP A 528 -13.47 -0.37 -12.80
C TRP A 528 -12.64 -1.63 -13.09
N PHE A 529 -11.46 -1.76 -12.48
CA PHE A 529 -10.58 -2.92 -12.65
C PHE A 529 -11.01 -4.09 -11.77
N THR A 530 -11.27 -3.86 -10.48
CA THR A 530 -11.65 -4.92 -9.55
C THR A 530 -13.04 -5.48 -9.83
N ARG A 531 -13.92 -4.74 -10.51
CA ARG A 531 -15.22 -5.23 -10.95
C ARG A 531 -15.14 -6.45 -11.88
N TYR A 532 -14.06 -6.60 -12.64
CA TYR A 532 -13.85 -7.78 -13.50
C TYR A 532 -13.24 -8.98 -12.74
N LEU A 533 -12.81 -8.78 -11.49
CA LEU A 533 -12.09 -9.77 -10.68
C LEU A 533 -12.79 -10.08 -9.35
N SER A 534 -13.81 -9.31 -9.00
CA SER A 534 -14.63 -9.44 -7.81
C SER A 534 -16.04 -9.83 -8.23
N ASN A 535 -16.63 -10.76 -7.50
CA ASN A 535 -18.04 -11.12 -7.68
C ASN A 535 -18.98 -10.10 -7.01
N ASN A 536 -18.43 -9.16 -6.22
CA ASN A 536 -19.23 -8.20 -5.49
C ASN A 536 -19.62 -7.04 -6.40
N SER A 537 -20.90 -6.70 -6.44
CA SER A 537 -21.45 -5.52 -7.11
C SER A 537 -21.28 -4.26 -6.25
N ARG A 538 -21.29 -4.39 -4.92
CA ARG A 538 -21.08 -3.32 -3.93
C ARG A 538 -20.26 -3.84 -2.75
N TYR A 539 -19.48 -2.97 -2.10
CA TYR A 539 -18.85 -3.35 -0.84
C TYR A 539 -19.82 -3.15 0.32
N ALA A 540 -19.90 -4.15 1.19
CA ALA A 540 -20.67 -4.01 2.41
C ALA A 540 -20.02 -2.98 3.33
N PHE A 541 -20.86 -2.09 3.85
CA PHE A 541 -20.48 -1.03 4.79
C PHE A 541 -20.76 -1.43 6.24
N HIS A 542 -21.75 -2.30 6.45
CA HIS A 542 -22.19 -2.71 7.77
C HIS A 542 -21.46 -3.97 8.22
N HIS A 543 -20.62 -3.89 9.26
CA HIS A 543 -19.91 -5.06 9.80
C HIS A 543 -20.04 -5.19 11.34
N GLN A 544 -20.87 -4.34 11.95
CA GLN A 544 -21.19 -4.37 13.39
C GLN A 544 -22.06 -5.57 13.74
N LYS A 545 -21.69 -6.25 14.83
CA LYS A 545 -22.34 -7.50 15.26
C LYS A 545 -22.62 -7.44 16.76
N TYR A 546 -23.89 -7.27 17.10
CA TYR A 546 -24.32 -7.25 18.49
C TYR A 546 -25.80 -7.61 18.66
N LEU A 547 -26.14 -8.11 19.84
CA LEU A 547 -27.50 -8.39 20.26
C LEU A 547 -27.75 -7.70 21.60
N CYS A 548 -28.67 -6.74 21.64
CA CYS A 548 -29.07 -6.05 22.86
C CYS A 548 -30.52 -6.39 23.20
N ILE A 549 -30.77 -6.82 24.43
CA ILE A 549 -32.09 -7.20 24.94
C ILE A 549 -32.53 -6.26 26.06
N ASP A 550 -33.82 -5.95 26.05
CA ASP A 550 -34.57 -5.20 27.05
C ASP A 550 -33.99 -3.83 27.43
N GLU A 551 -33.09 -3.31 26.58
CA GLU A 551 -32.27 -2.13 26.86
C GLU A 551 -31.44 -2.30 28.15
N GLU A 552 -31.11 -3.53 28.54
CA GLU A 552 -30.40 -3.83 29.78
C GLU A 552 -29.09 -4.59 29.52
N THR A 553 -29.07 -5.50 28.56
CA THR A 553 -27.92 -6.38 28.33
C THR A 553 -27.53 -6.37 26.86
N ILE A 554 -26.24 -6.20 26.58
CA ILE A 554 -25.68 -6.29 25.22
C ILE A 554 -24.64 -7.40 25.13
N MET A 555 -24.76 -8.22 24.11
CA MET A 555 -23.74 -9.14 23.63
C MET A 555 -23.08 -8.51 22.41
N VAL A 556 -21.79 -8.20 22.52
CA VAL A 556 -20.95 -7.82 21.37
C VAL A 556 -20.26 -9.08 20.88
N THR A 557 -20.51 -9.45 19.63
CA THR A 557 -20.15 -10.76 19.10
C THR A 557 -19.53 -10.69 17.71
N GLY A 558 -18.79 -11.72 17.34
CA GLY A 558 -18.28 -11.92 15.98
C GLY A 558 -19.12 -12.95 15.26
N CYS A 559 -19.95 -13.66 16.03
CA CYS A 559 -20.91 -14.69 15.67
C CYS A 559 -22.05 -14.09 14.84
N ASP A 560 -21.89 -14.18 13.53
CA ASP A 560 -23.01 -14.22 12.61
C ASP A 560 -23.54 -15.67 12.58
N VAL A 561 -24.85 -15.87 12.64
CA VAL A 561 -25.42 -17.22 12.60
C VAL A 561 -25.34 -17.73 11.15
N ASN A 562 -24.47 -18.70 10.87
CA ASN A 562 -24.35 -19.35 9.56
C ASN A 562 -23.79 -20.79 9.71
N THR A 563 -24.18 -21.67 8.78
CA THR A 563 -23.72 -23.05 8.55
C THR A 563 -22.21 -23.24 8.36
N GLU A 564 -21.44 -22.16 8.16
CA GLU A 564 -19.98 -22.22 8.10
C GLU A 564 -19.32 -22.31 9.48
N ARG A 565 -20.07 -22.00 10.54
CA ARG A 565 -19.54 -21.80 11.89
C ARG A 565 -19.99 -22.95 12.78
N GLU A 566 -19.23 -24.03 12.80
CA GLU A 566 -19.53 -25.21 13.63
C GLU A 566 -18.82 -25.18 14.99
N GLY A 567 -17.93 -24.21 15.21
CA GLY A 567 -17.22 -24.02 16.48
C GLY A 567 -15.89 -24.77 16.61
N TRP A 568 -15.41 -24.85 17.85
CA TRP A 568 -14.06 -25.32 18.17
C TRP A 568 -13.91 -26.82 17.88
N LEU A 569 -12.96 -27.17 17.02
CA LEU A 569 -12.65 -28.55 16.61
C LEU A 569 -13.84 -29.35 16.03
N LEU A 570 -14.86 -28.66 15.50
CA LEU A 570 -15.95 -29.24 14.73
C LEU A 570 -15.83 -28.79 13.27
N LYS A 571 -15.70 -29.77 12.36
CA LYS A 571 -15.48 -29.46 10.93
C LYS A 571 -16.78 -28.98 10.32
N ASN A 572 -16.74 -27.80 9.70
CA ASN A 572 -17.83 -27.33 8.86
C ASN A 572 -17.87 -28.06 7.52
N HIS A 573 -18.91 -27.76 6.73
CA HIS A 573 -19.11 -28.34 5.39
C HIS A 573 -17.98 -28.00 4.39
N LEU A 574 -17.18 -26.96 4.66
CA LEU A 574 -15.99 -26.58 3.89
C LEU A 574 -14.69 -27.27 4.36
N GLY A 575 -14.77 -28.12 5.40
CA GLY A 575 -13.67 -28.95 5.88
C GLY A 575 -12.62 -28.23 6.73
N TYR A 576 -12.99 -27.18 7.47
CA TYR A 576 -12.13 -26.51 8.44
C TYR A 576 -12.87 -26.22 9.76
N TYR A 577 -12.13 -25.87 10.82
CA TYR A 577 -12.68 -25.56 12.16
C TYR A 577 -12.89 -24.05 12.34
N TRP A 578 -13.77 -23.62 13.24
CA TRP A 578 -14.05 -22.19 13.47
C TRP A 578 -13.79 -21.77 14.91
N HIS A 579 -13.06 -20.67 15.11
CA HIS A 579 -12.80 -20.08 16.41
C HIS A 579 -13.40 -18.67 16.49
N GLU A 580 -14.27 -18.46 17.47
CA GLU A 580 -15.07 -17.25 17.69
C GLU A 580 -15.31 -17.03 19.18
N LEU A 581 -15.49 -15.78 19.59
CA LEU A 581 -15.78 -15.41 20.97
C LEU A 581 -16.74 -14.22 21.06
N SER A 582 -17.40 -14.11 22.22
CA SER A 582 -18.36 -13.03 22.49
C SER A 582 -18.22 -12.52 23.90
N VAL A 583 -18.59 -11.25 24.11
CA VAL A 583 -18.61 -10.64 25.44
C VAL A 583 -19.97 -10.01 25.67
N ILE A 584 -20.52 -10.24 26.85
CA ILE A 584 -21.83 -9.78 27.28
C ILE A 584 -21.63 -8.87 28.48
N CYS A 585 -22.23 -7.68 28.43
CA CYS A 585 -22.24 -6.76 29.57
C CYS A 585 -23.59 -6.05 29.73
N ARG A 586 -23.80 -5.44 30.89
CA ARG A 586 -24.91 -4.52 31.12
C ARG A 586 -24.75 -3.25 30.28
N CYS A 587 -25.86 -2.72 29.79
CA CYS A 587 -25.91 -1.45 29.09
C CYS A 587 -26.00 -0.26 30.05
N THR A 588 -25.25 0.79 29.78
CA THR A 588 -25.47 2.11 30.38
C THR A 588 -26.57 2.87 29.63
N SER A 589 -27.17 3.87 30.27
CA SER A 589 -28.18 4.73 29.64
C SER A 589 -27.72 5.38 28.33
N ASP A 590 -26.43 5.74 28.25
CA ASP A 590 -25.86 6.31 27.03
C ASP A 590 -25.64 5.26 25.95
N MET A 591 -25.26 4.02 26.30
CA MET A 591 -25.18 2.92 25.34
C MET A 591 -26.55 2.66 24.71
N ILE A 592 -27.61 2.63 25.50
CA ILE A 592 -28.99 2.44 25.01
C ILE A 592 -29.38 3.55 24.05
N ARG A 593 -29.09 4.81 24.41
CA ARG A 593 -29.38 5.97 23.53
C ARG A 593 -28.68 5.83 22.19
N TRP A 594 -27.42 5.41 22.19
CA TRP A 594 -26.64 5.17 20.98
C TRP A 594 -27.19 3.99 20.16
N ILE A 595 -27.48 2.84 20.78
CA ILE A 595 -28.02 1.65 20.11
C ILE A 595 -29.32 1.98 19.39
N LYS A 596 -30.23 2.71 20.05
CA LYS A 596 -31.48 3.17 19.46
C LYS A 596 -31.21 4.07 18.26
N ALA A 597 -30.36 5.09 18.43
CA ALA A 597 -30.00 6.01 17.34
C ALA A 597 -29.35 5.29 16.15
N ASN A 598 -28.58 4.23 16.39
CA ASN A 598 -27.92 3.43 15.35
C ASN A 598 -28.92 2.63 14.47
N HIS A 599 -30.11 2.33 15.00
CA HIS A 599 -31.19 1.65 14.28
C HIS A 599 -32.20 2.61 13.62
N GLN A 600 -32.07 3.93 13.85
CA GLN A 600 -32.96 4.92 13.26
C GLN A 600 -32.49 5.38 11.87
N PRO A 601 -33.40 5.83 10.99
CA PRO A 601 -33.03 6.27 9.65
C PRO A 601 -32.21 7.57 9.72
N ALA A 602 -31.22 7.69 8.85
CA ALA A 602 -30.42 8.90 8.73
C ALA A 602 -31.17 9.95 7.89
N VAL A 603 -31.32 11.16 8.44
CA VAL A 603 -32.00 12.28 7.72
C VAL A 603 -31.25 12.72 6.46
N ASN A 604 -29.92 12.55 6.43
CA ASN A 604 -29.05 12.87 5.30
C ASN A 604 -27.97 11.79 5.17
N LYS A 605 -27.41 11.61 3.96
CA LYS A 605 -26.19 10.84 3.74
C LYS A 605 -25.06 11.36 4.62
N ARG A 606 -24.40 10.46 5.36
CA ARG A 606 -23.33 10.78 6.32
C ARG A 606 -21.96 10.45 5.75
N HIS A 607 -20.97 11.26 6.10
CA HIS A 607 -19.56 10.91 5.89
C HIS A 607 -19.01 10.23 7.14
N TYR A 608 -18.34 9.09 6.95
CA TYR A 608 -17.78 8.33 8.07
C TYR A 608 -16.81 9.17 8.93
N ASP A 609 -15.99 10.01 8.29
CA ASP A 609 -14.92 10.76 8.95
C ASP A 609 -15.39 12.05 9.67
N GLN A 610 -16.68 12.38 9.62
CA GLN A 610 -17.21 13.64 10.16
C GLN A 610 -18.45 13.49 11.05
N PHE A 611 -19.22 12.39 10.93
CA PHE A 611 -20.60 12.36 11.46
C PHE A 611 -21.01 11.10 12.22
N MET A 612 -20.12 10.14 12.48
CA MET A 612 -20.50 9.03 13.34
C MET A 612 -20.36 9.44 14.81
N GLU A 613 -21.49 9.59 15.50
CA GLU A 613 -21.50 9.60 16.96
C GLU A 613 -20.84 8.30 17.42
N SER A 614 -19.61 8.39 17.90
CA SER A 614 -18.90 7.24 18.41
C SER A 614 -19.63 6.75 19.67
N PRO A 615 -19.85 5.43 19.84
CA PRO A 615 -20.56 4.91 20.99
C PRO A 615 -19.85 5.32 22.28
N PRO A 616 -20.59 5.52 23.38
CA PRO A 616 -19.99 5.81 24.67
C PRO A 616 -19.20 4.58 25.14
N PHE A 617 -18.10 4.80 25.86
CA PHE A 617 -17.40 3.70 26.52
C PHE A 617 -18.36 2.94 27.47
N PRO A 618 -18.21 1.62 27.63
CA PRO A 618 -17.11 0.77 27.13
C PRO A 618 -17.21 0.32 25.67
N LEU A 619 -18.25 0.72 24.94
CA LEU A 619 -18.35 0.47 23.51
C LEU A 619 -17.40 1.37 22.72
N VAL A 620 -16.82 0.83 21.66
CA VAL A 620 -15.91 1.54 20.76
C VAL A 620 -16.26 1.23 19.31
N SER A 621 -16.30 2.28 18.49
CA SER A 621 -16.54 2.20 17.04
C SER A 621 -15.82 3.38 16.38
N GLY A 622 -15.79 3.41 15.06
CA GLY A 622 -15.26 4.55 14.30
C GLY A 622 -13.84 4.37 13.75
N GLY A 623 -13.30 3.14 13.78
CA GLY A 623 -12.00 2.75 13.23
C GLY A 623 -10.79 3.40 13.90
N TRP A 624 -10.66 4.72 13.83
CA TRP A 624 -9.57 5.47 14.48
C TRP A 624 -9.68 5.46 16.00
N ARG A 625 -10.88 5.67 16.54
CA ARG A 625 -11.08 5.63 18.00
C ARG A 625 -10.78 4.24 18.55
N GLU A 626 -11.14 3.19 17.82
CA GLU A 626 -10.84 1.82 18.20
C GLU A 626 -9.33 1.51 18.07
N GLU A 627 -8.70 1.92 16.96
CA GLU A 627 -7.25 1.84 16.78
C GLU A 627 -6.49 2.56 17.91
N ASN A 628 -6.95 3.73 18.34
CA ASN A 628 -6.39 4.48 19.45
C ASN A 628 -6.55 3.74 20.78
N CYS A 629 -7.67 3.04 21.01
CA CYS A 629 -7.84 2.17 22.18
C CYS A 629 -6.82 1.03 22.16
N MET A 630 -6.65 0.37 21.02
CA MET A 630 -5.69 -0.72 20.86
C MET A 630 -4.24 -0.24 21.06
N VAL A 631 -3.86 0.88 20.46
CA VAL A 631 -2.54 1.49 20.65
C VAL A 631 -2.31 1.85 22.12
N ASN A 632 -3.30 2.44 22.78
CA ASN A 632 -3.23 2.74 24.22
C ASN A 632 -3.03 1.47 25.05
N MET A 633 -3.78 0.40 24.78
CA MET A 633 -3.63 -0.89 25.46
C MET A 633 -2.23 -1.47 25.25
N ILE A 634 -1.72 -1.46 24.02
CA ILE A 634 -0.40 -1.99 23.67
C ILE A 634 0.72 -1.20 24.37
N MET A 635 0.67 0.13 24.29
CA MET A 635 1.72 0.98 24.85
C MET A 635 1.73 1.00 26.39
N ASN A 636 0.60 0.69 27.04
CA ASN A 636 0.49 0.62 28.51
C ASN A 636 0.62 -0.80 29.08
N ALA A 637 0.64 -1.84 28.25
CA ALA A 637 0.86 -3.21 28.72
C ALA A 637 2.23 -3.35 29.38
N LYS A 638 2.34 -4.15 30.44
CA LYS A 638 3.57 -4.34 31.23
C LYS A 638 4.27 -5.65 30.93
N HIS A 639 3.52 -6.71 30.67
CA HIS A 639 3.99 -8.08 30.61
C HIS A 639 3.68 -8.74 29.28
N SER A 640 2.49 -8.50 28.71
CA SER A 640 2.09 -9.23 27.51
C SER A 640 1.00 -8.59 26.67
N ILE A 641 1.01 -8.94 25.39
CA ILE A 641 -0.06 -8.69 24.42
C ILE A 641 -0.42 -9.99 23.71
N GLN A 642 -1.70 -10.33 23.70
CA GLN A 642 -2.27 -11.37 22.86
C GLN A 642 -3.24 -10.71 21.89
N LEU A 643 -3.00 -10.85 20.59
CA LEU A 643 -3.85 -10.33 19.54
C LEU A 643 -4.29 -11.47 18.63
N GLU A 644 -5.58 -11.57 18.40
CA GLU A 644 -6.16 -12.51 17.45
C GLU A 644 -6.92 -11.70 16.42
N SER A 645 -6.64 -11.93 15.14
CA SER A 645 -7.39 -11.24 14.08
C SER A 645 -7.54 -12.07 12.82
N GLN A 646 -8.72 -12.02 12.20
CA GLN A 646 -9.03 -12.78 11.00
C GLN A 646 -8.15 -12.41 9.80
N ILE A 647 -7.86 -11.11 9.66
CA ILE A 647 -7.01 -10.54 8.61
C ILE A 647 -5.89 -9.78 9.29
N MET A 648 -4.66 -9.96 8.80
CA MET A 648 -3.49 -9.21 9.24
C MET A 648 -2.91 -8.41 8.06
N ILE A 649 -3.07 -7.09 8.11
CA ILE A 649 -2.39 -6.12 7.26
C ILE A 649 -2.06 -4.85 8.05
N SER A 650 -0.78 -4.71 8.42
CA SER A 650 -0.31 -3.58 9.23
C SER A 650 1.11 -3.18 8.88
N GLY A 651 1.45 -1.93 9.15
CA GLY A 651 2.79 -1.38 8.96
C GLY A 651 3.12 -0.94 7.52
N GLY A 652 4.29 -0.33 7.41
CA GLY A 652 4.79 0.27 6.17
C GLY A 652 4.03 1.51 5.72
N PRO A 653 4.35 2.05 4.53
CA PRO A 653 3.69 3.23 3.97
C PRO A 653 2.32 2.92 3.35
N LEU A 654 1.92 1.64 3.27
CA LEU A 654 0.68 1.21 2.64
C LEU A 654 -0.51 1.16 3.60
N GLN A 655 -0.27 1.14 4.91
CA GLN A 655 -1.29 1.11 5.95
C GLN A 655 -1.09 2.25 6.94
N HIS A 656 -2.18 2.80 7.44
CA HIS A 656 -2.21 3.89 8.41
C HIS A 656 -2.33 3.37 9.85
N ASN A 657 -2.95 2.20 10.05
CA ASN A 657 -3.09 1.60 11.38
C ASN A 657 -1.71 1.36 12.03
N ARG A 658 -1.60 1.64 13.33
CA ARG A 658 -0.31 1.63 14.05
C ARG A 658 -0.14 0.42 14.96
N ILE A 659 -0.98 -0.61 14.83
CA ILE A 659 -1.03 -1.75 15.76
C ILE A 659 0.29 -2.55 15.78
N CYS A 660 0.74 -3.10 14.64
CA CYS A 660 2.02 -3.82 14.59
C CYS A 660 3.22 -2.92 14.94
N PRO A 661 3.32 -1.68 14.43
CA PRO A 661 4.34 -0.74 14.87
C PRO A 661 4.34 -0.47 16.39
N ALA A 662 3.17 -0.37 17.03
CA ALA A 662 3.06 -0.16 18.47
C ALA A 662 3.55 -1.37 19.26
N ILE A 663 3.24 -2.60 18.82
CA ILE A 663 3.75 -3.83 19.43
C ILE A 663 5.27 -3.86 19.39
N VAL A 664 5.87 -3.59 18.23
CA VAL A 664 7.34 -3.53 18.06
C VAL A 664 7.96 -2.43 18.94
N ALA A 665 7.35 -1.24 18.96
CA ALA A 665 7.83 -0.14 19.80
C ALA A 665 7.78 -0.51 21.29
N ARG A 666 6.72 -1.18 21.74
CA ARG A 666 6.56 -1.64 23.11
C ARG A 666 7.56 -2.72 23.49
N ILE A 667 7.82 -3.68 22.61
CA ILE A 667 8.89 -4.69 22.79
C ILE A 667 10.25 -3.99 22.93
N SER A 668 10.54 -3.03 22.04
CA SER A 668 11.79 -2.26 22.08
C SER A 668 11.94 -1.50 23.41
N GLN A 669 10.85 -0.92 23.94
CA GLN A 669 10.84 -0.28 25.25
C GLN A 669 11.08 -1.26 26.40
N ALA A 670 10.45 -2.44 26.39
CA ALA A 670 10.67 -3.48 27.40
C ALA A 670 12.14 -3.93 27.42
N ARG A 671 12.69 -4.23 26.24
CA ARG A 671 14.08 -4.66 26.06
C ARG A 671 15.07 -3.62 26.59
N ARG A 672 14.83 -2.32 26.33
CA ARG A 672 15.67 -1.23 26.89
C ARG A 672 15.64 -1.21 28.41
N LYS A 673 14.47 -1.45 29.02
CA LYS A 673 14.30 -1.53 30.47
C LYS A 673 14.72 -2.87 31.08
N ARG A 674 15.11 -3.85 30.24
CA ARG A 674 15.37 -5.24 30.64
C ARG A 674 14.18 -5.90 31.36
N GLU A 675 12.97 -5.53 30.93
CA GLU A 675 11.72 -6.10 31.42
C GLU A 675 11.30 -7.26 30.51
N PRO A 676 10.82 -8.39 31.05
CA PRO A 676 10.24 -9.46 30.24
C PRO A 676 8.92 -8.97 29.63
N PHE A 677 8.77 -9.13 28.32
CA PHE A 677 7.56 -8.78 27.58
C PHE A 677 7.33 -9.75 26.42
N TYR A 678 6.09 -10.21 26.26
CA TYR A 678 5.72 -11.20 25.25
C TYR A 678 4.55 -10.71 24.39
N ALA A 679 4.64 -10.91 23.09
CA ALA A 679 3.55 -10.60 22.16
C ALA A 679 3.20 -11.84 21.33
N LEU A 680 1.93 -12.23 21.34
CA LEU A 680 1.39 -13.30 20.50
C LEU A 680 0.38 -12.72 19.52
N ILE A 681 0.58 -12.95 18.23
CA ILE A 681 -0.38 -12.60 17.16
C ILE A 681 -0.85 -13.89 16.49
N LEU A 682 -2.15 -14.16 16.56
CA LEU A 682 -2.79 -15.28 15.85
C LEU A 682 -3.62 -14.75 14.68
N THR A 683 -3.38 -15.29 13.48
CA THR A 683 -4.14 -14.95 12.28
C THR A 683 -4.27 -16.13 11.32
N ASN A 684 -5.14 -15.99 10.32
CA ASN A 684 -5.38 -17.04 9.34
C ASN A 684 -4.27 -17.12 8.30
N ALA A 685 -3.79 -18.32 7.97
CA ALA A 685 -2.83 -18.49 6.87
C ALA A 685 -3.49 -18.52 5.49
N ALA A 686 -4.78 -18.81 5.44
CA ALA A 686 -5.60 -18.88 4.24
C ALA A 686 -7.08 -18.63 4.61
N GLN A 687 -7.86 -18.12 3.66
CA GLN A 687 -9.31 -17.97 3.77
C GLN A 687 -9.97 -18.87 2.72
N LYS A 688 -10.43 -20.06 3.13
CA LYS A 688 -10.99 -21.06 2.20
C LYS A 688 -12.44 -20.75 1.80
N ASP A 689 -13.16 -20.08 2.68
CA ASP A 689 -14.53 -19.58 2.47
C ASP A 689 -14.61 -18.47 1.45
N GLU A 690 -13.53 -17.70 1.26
CA GLU A 690 -13.51 -16.60 0.30
C GLU A 690 -13.54 -17.15 -1.13
N PRO A 691 -14.63 -16.95 -1.90
CA PRO A 691 -14.78 -17.53 -3.23
C PRO A 691 -13.79 -16.95 -4.24
N SER A 692 -13.37 -15.69 -4.07
CA SER A 692 -12.45 -15.02 -4.99
C SER A 692 -11.01 -15.53 -4.82
N PHE A 693 -10.46 -16.13 -5.88
CA PHE A 693 -9.02 -16.48 -5.95
C PHE A 693 -8.12 -15.27 -5.67
N LEU A 694 -8.56 -14.09 -6.12
CA LEU A 694 -7.83 -12.85 -5.94
C LEU A 694 -7.75 -12.46 -4.46
N ALA A 695 -8.89 -12.51 -3.76
CA ALA A 695 -8.95 -12.19 -2.33
C ALA A 695 -8.13 -13.20 -1.50
N ARG A 696 -8.18 -14.49 -1.84
CA ARG A 696 -7.29 -15.51 -1.22
C ARG A 696 -5.81 -15.20 -1.41
N THR A 697 -5.43 -14.77 -2.61
CA THR A 697 -4.04 -14.37 -2.94
C THR A 697 -3.64 -13.11 -2.17
N TYR A 698 -4.55 -12.16 -2.05
CA TYR A 698 -4.34 -10.92 -1.30
C TYR A 698 -4.07 -11.18 0.19
N CYS A 699 -4.82 -12.07 0.84
CA CYS A 699 -4.59 -12.42 2.25
C CYS A 699 -3.18 -12.99 2.48
N MET A 700 -2.71 -13.86 1.58
CA MET A 700 -1.35 -14.40 1.68
C MET A 700 -0.30 -13.30 1.53
N LEU A 701 -0.48 -12.37 0.59
CA LEU A 701 0.42 -11.24 0.39
C LEU A 701 0.39 -10.25 1.56
N SER A 702 -0.77 -10.06 2.19
CA SER A 702 -0.94 -9.13 3.31
C SER A 702 -0.24 -9.61 4.58
N ILE A 703 -0.25 -10.93 4.83
CA ILE A 703 0.52 -11.56 5.90
C ILE A 703 2.02 -11.41 5.64
N GLN A 704 2.46 -11.75 4.41
CA GLN A 704 3.86 -11.60 4.02
C GLN A 704 4.34 -10.15 4.20
N TRP A 705 3.56 -9.18 3.73
CA TRP A 705 3.81 -7.75 3.92
C TRP A 705 3.95 -7.40 5.40
N SER A 706 3.01 -7.82 6.24
CA SER A 706 3.02 -7.48 7.67
C SER A 706 4.23 -8.07 8.41
N LEU A 707 4.64 -9.30 8.05
CA LEU A 707 5.84 -9.93 8.60
C LEU A 707 7.12 -9.16 8.20
N GLU A 708 7.23 -8.75 6.94
CA GLU A 708 8.34 -7.91 6.45
C GLU A 708 8.35 -6.55 7.18
N GLN A 709 7.18 -5.92 7.35
CA GLN A 709 7.07 -4.63 8.02
C GLN A 709 7.33 -4.68 9.53
N LEU A 710 7.05 -5.81 10.20
CA LEU A 710 7.44 -6.02 11.59
C LEU A 710 8.96 -5.98 11.76
N GLU A 711 9.71 -6.64 10.87
CA GLU A 711 11.18 -6.67 10.88
C GLU A 711 11.80 -5.32 10.50
N ASP A 712 11.25 -4.64 9.48
CA ASP A 712 11.66 -3.30 9.09
C ASP A 712 11.45 -2.30 10.25
N CYS A 713 10.30 -2.40 10.92
CA CYS A 713 9.99 -1.60 12.10
C CYS A 713 10.94 -1.92 13.26
N ALA A 714 11.21 -3.19 13.52
CA ALA A 714 12.14 -3.62 14.58
C ALA A 714 13.53 -3.02 14.38
N SER A 715 14.03 -3.09 13.14
CA SER A 715 15.29 -2.47 12.75
C SER A 715 15.27 -0.96 12.99
N ALA A 716 14.17 -0.28 12.67
CA ALA A 716 14.00 1.16 12.91
C ALA A 716 13.93 1.55 14.40
N TYR A 717 13.57 0.61 15.28
CA TYR A 717 13.56 0.75 16.74
C TYR A 717 14.79 0.12 17.43
N GLY A 718 15.81 -0.26 16.66
CA GLY A 718 17.09 -0.77 17.19
C GLY A 718 17.04 -2.20 17.74
N LEU A 719 16.07 -3.01 17.29
CA LEU A 719 15.98 -4.44 17.56
C LEU A 719 16.51 -5.23 16.35
N THR A 720 17.27 -6.28 16.61
CA THR A 720 17.59 -7.28 15.59
C THR A 720 16.37 -8.17 15.31
N SER A 721 16.32 -8.83 14.14
CA SER A 721 15.23 -9.76 13.84
C SER A 721 15.14 -10.90 14.86
N GLU A 722 16.29 -11.39 15.34
CA GLU A 722 16.31 -12.44 16.37
C GLU A 722 15.69 -11.95 17.68
N GLU A 723 16.05 -10.75 18.15
CA GLU A 723 15.45 -10.14 19.35
C GLU A 723 13.95 -9.90 19.18
N LEU A 724 13.50 -9.43 18.01
CA LEU A 724 12.08 -9.31 17.72
C LEU A 724 11.37 -10.65 17.89
N TRP A 725 11.85 -11.68 17.19
CA TRP A 725 11.21 -12.99 17.17
C TRP A 725 11.36 -13.76 18.48
N GLN A 726 12.28 -13.37 19.37
CA GLN A 726 12.35 -13.87 20.75
C GLN A 726 11.16 -13.40 21.59
N HIS A 727 10.73 -12.15 21.41
CA HIS A 727 9.63 -11.52 22.16
C HIS A 727 8.28 -11.55 21.46
N LEU A 728 8.25 -11.76 20.15
CA LEU A 728 7.06 -11.80 19.32
C LEU A 728 6.90 -13.17 18.66
N GLN A 729 5.71 -13.76 18.78
CA GLN A 729 5.30 -14.93 18.03
C GLN A 729 4.11 -14.58 17.14
N VAL A 730 4.23 -14.79 15.82
CA VAL A 730 3.12 -14.72 14.87
C VAL A 730 2.78 -16.13 14.43
N GLY A 731 1.51 -16.52 14.51
CA GLY A 731 1.09 -17.90 14.29
C GLY A 731 -0.29 -18.04 13.65
N ARG A 732 -0.54 -19.24 13.15
CA ARG A 732 -1.84 -19.72 12.67
C ARG A 732 -2.30 -20.89 13.55
N LEU A 733 -3.60 -21.16 13.56
CA LEU A 733 -4.14 -22.32 14.26
C LEU A 733 -4.36 -23.50 13.30
N GLU A 734 -3.88 -24.67 13.68
CA GLU A 734 -4.05 -25.94 12.95
C GLU A 734 -4.10 -27.11 13.93
N HIS A 735 -5.09 -28.00 13.74
CA HIS A 735 -5.22 -29.24 14.50
C HIS A 735 -5.37 -30.41 13.52
N ASP A 736 -4.54 -31.45 13.67
CA ASP A 736 -4.52 -32.64 12.81
C ASP A 736 -4.49 -32.34 11.30
N GLY A 737 -3.67 -31.37 10.89
CA GLY A 737 -3.54 -30.95 9.48
C GLY A 737 -4.72 -30.14 8.95
N VAL A 738 -5.69 -29.80 9.79
CA VAL A 738 -6.87 -28.99 9.45
C VAL A 738 -6.76 -27.61 10.08
N LEU A 739 -6.93 -26.57 9.28
CA LEU A 739 -6.89 -25.18 9.74
C LEU A 739 -8.05 -24.88 10.70
N ILE A 740 -7.74 -24.12 11.74
CA ILE A 740 -8.76 -23.48 12.58
C ILE A 740 -8.80 -22.01 12.18
N LYS A 741 -9.96 -21.55 11.71
CA LYS A 741 -10.18 -20.18 11.30
C LYS A 741 -10.32 -19.29 12.54
N VAL A 742 -9.39 -18.38 12.71
CA VAL A 742 -9.39 -17.33 13.73
C VAL A 742 -10.34 -16.22 13.25
N HIS A 743 -11.50 -16.07 13.86
CA HIS A 743 -12.46 -14.97 13.59
C HIS A 743 -12.73 -14.11 14.85
N SER A 744 -12.15 -14.50 15.99
CA SER A 744 -12.36 -13.93 17.33
C SER A 744 -12.15 -12.42 17.46
N ASN A 745 -11.20 -11.83 16.70
CA ASN A 745 -10.89 -10.39 16.71
C ASN A 745 -10.81 -9.79 18.13
N ILE A 746 -9.83 -10.26 18.91
CA ILE A 746 -9.62 -9.87 20.32
C ILE A 746 -8.19 -9.36 20.57
N LEU A 747 -8.05 -8.35 21.43
CA LEU A 747 -6.79 -7.90 22.00
C LEU A 747 -6.84 -8.05 23.52
N ILE A 748 -5.93 -8.81 24.10
CA ILE A 748 -5.77 -8.97 25.56
C ILE A 748 -4.42 -8.39 25.97
N ALA A 749 -4.42 -7.51 26.96
CA ALA A 749 -3.24 -6.89 27.55
C ALA A 749 -3.09 -7.33 29.02
N ASP A 750 -1.93 -7.93 29.33
CA ASP A 750 -1.53 -8.38 30.68
C ASP A 750 -2.51 -9.33 31.40
N GLY A 751 -3.42 -9.97 30.67
CA GLY A 751 -4.51 -10.76 31.27
C GLY A 751 -5.48 -9.90 32.11
N LYS A 752 -5.43 -8.56 31.99
CA LYS A 752 -6.19 -7.63 32.83
C LYS A 752 -7.22 -6.83 32.04
N TYR A 753 -6.86 -6.45 30.82
CA TYR A 753 -7.69 -5.62 29.95
C TYR A 753 -7.88 -6.33 28.62
N ALA A 754 -9.09 -6.29 28.09
CA ALA A 754 -9.38 -6.86 26.79
C ALA A 754 -10.31 -5.97 25.96
N LEU A 755 -10.12 -6.03 24.65
CA LEU A 755 -10.99 -5.45 23.63
C LEU A 755 -11.43 -6.57 22.70
N ARG A 756 -12.72 -6.85 22.69
CA ARG A 756 -13.34 -7.79 21.76
C ARG A 756 -14.07 -7.00 20.68
N SER A 757 -13.79 -7.23 19.40
CA SER A 757 -14.31 -6.41 18.31
C SER A 757 -14.74 -7.20 17.07
N SER A 758 -15.50 -6.57 16.19
CA SER A 758 -15.71 -7.03 14.82
C SER A 758 -14.59 -6.59 13.85
N SER A 759 -13.76 -5.61 14.24
CA SER A 759 -12.69 -5.03 13.44
C SER A 759 -11.58 -6.02 13.07
N ASN A 760 -11.25 -6.05 11.79
CA ASN A 760 -10.06 -6.73 11.28
C ASN A 760 -8.82 -5.86 11.45
N LEU A 761 -7.62 -6.47 11.57
CA LEU A 761 -6.37 -5.73 11.52
C LEU A 761 -6.05 -5.27 10.09
N ALA A 762 -6.77 -4.25 9.64
CA ALA A 762 -6.66 -3.64 8.33
C ALA A 762 -7.18 -2.19 8.37
N ASP A 763 -6.69 -1.31 7.50
CA ASP A 763 -7.21 0.06 7.38
C ASP A 763 -8.70 0.13 7.00
N ARG A 764 -9.25 -0.95 6.44
CA ARG A 764 -10.69 -1.11 6.18
C ARG A 764 -11.53 -0.96 7.46
N SER A 765 -11.02 -1.46 8.59
CA SER A 765 -11.66 -1.40 9.90
C SER A 765 -10.97 -0.38 10.83
N LEU A 766 -9.64 -0.39 10.91
CA LEU A 766 -8.83 0.34 11.92
C LEU A 766 -8.08 1.55 11.33
N SER A 767 -8.77 2.50 10.69
CA SER A 767 -8.13 3.73 10.20
C SER A 767 -8.94 5.00 10.47
N ALA A 768 -8.37 6.16 10.17
CA ALA A 768 -9.06 7.45 10.18
C ALA A 768 -10.19 7.56 9.15
N ARG A 769 -10.18 6.68 8.14
CA ARG A 769 -11.19 6.63 7.08
C ARG A 769 -11.51 5.15 6.80
N PRO A 770 -12.11 4.45 7.77
CA PRO A 770 -12.48 3.06 7.57
C PRO A 770 -13.64 3.00 6.58
N ASN A 771 -13.81 1.84 5.95
CA ASN A 771 -14.94 1.61 5.07
C ASN A 771 -16.07 0.87 5.74
N ASP A 772 -15.77 0.11 6.79
CA ASP A 772 -16.74 -0.73 7.47
C ASP A 772 -17.08 -0.10 8.80
N THR A 773 -18.36 -0.17 9.16
CA THR A 773 -18.80 0.10 10.53
C THR A 773 -18.49 -1.12 11.37
N GLU A 774 -17.79 -0.89 12.47
CA GLU A 774 -17.34 -1.94 13.38
C GLU A 774 -17.79 -1.63 14.80
N LEU A 775 -17.83 -2.62 15.68
CA LEU A 775 -18.15 -2.42 17.08
C LEU A 775 -17.27 -3.32 17.96
N GLY A 776 -16.61 -2.71 18.92
CA GLY A 776 -15.87 -3.37 19.97
C GLY A 776 -16.39 -3.03 21.36
N LEU A 777 -16.04 -3.88 22.32
CA LEU A 777 -16.36 -3.75 23.74
C LEU A 777 -15.09 -3.91 24.56
N LEU A 778 -14.79 -2.88 25.37
CA LEU A 778 -13.70 -2.88 26.34
C LEU A 778 -14.17 -3.49 27.66
N PHE A 779 -13.41 -4.44 28.18
CA PHE A 779 -13.71 -5.08 29.45
C PHE A 779 -12.44 -5.38 30.24
N SER A 780 -12.58 -5.46 31.56
CA SER A 780 -11.47 -5.63 32.48
C SER A 780 -11.92 -6.37 33.74
N GLY A 781 -10.97 -6.98 34.44
CA GLY A 781 -11.22 -7.69 35.69
C GLY A 781 -10.69 -9.13 35.66
N PRO A 782 -11.00 -9.93 36.70
CA PRO A 782 -10.52 -11.31 36.82
C PRO A 782 -10.90 -12.21 35.64
N CYS A 783 -12.09 -11.99 35.06
CA CYS A 783 -12.60 -12.75 33.91
C CYS A 783 -11.69 -12.67 32.67
N VAL A 784 -10.90 -11.59 32.50
CA VAL A 784 -9.96 -11.45 31.38
C VAL A 784 -8.80 -12.45 31.52
N ASN A 785 -8.31 -12.63 32.74
CA ASN A 785 -7.22 -13.59 33.00
C ASN A 785 -7.72 -15.02 32.85
N GLU A 786 -8.92 -15.31 33.35
CA GLU A 786 -9.58 -16.61 33.17
C GLU A 786 -9.77 -16.94 31.69
N LEU A 787 -10.32 -16.00 30.91
CA LEU A 787 -10.44 -16.11 29.46
C LEU A 787 -9.09 -16.38 28.79
N GLN A 788 -8.06 -15.60 29.11
CA GLN A 788 -6.73 -15.78 28.53
C GLN A 788 -6.19 -17.18 28.81
N GLN A 789 -6.29 -17.66 30.06
CA GLN A 789 -5.83 -18.99 30.42
C GLN A 789 -6.65 -20.10 29.74
N ASP A 790 -7.95 -19.92 29.60
CA ASP A 790 -8.83 -20.84 28.88
C ASP A 790 -8.46 -20.94 27.39
N LEU A 791 -8.26 -19.79 26.72
CA LEU A 791 -7.80 -19.76 25.33
C LEU A 791 -6.44 -20.45 25.18
N LEU A 792 -5.49 -20.19 26.08
CA LEU A 792 -4.19 -20.87 26.07
C LEU A 792 -4.35 -22.39 26.27
N ASN A 793 -5.25 -22.85 27.15
CA ASN A 793 -5.55 -24.27 27.31
C ASN A 793 -6.14 -24.88 26.03
N MET A 794 -7.10 -24.20 25.40
CA MET A 794 -7.66 -24.62 24.11
C MET A 794 -6.55 -24.77 23.07
N TYR A 795 -5.67 -23.78 22.96
CA TYR A 795 -4.58 -23.77 21.99
C TYR A 795 -3.51 -24.81 22.26
N MET A 796 -3.28 -25.16 23.53
CA MET A 796 -2.30 -26.17 23.93
C MET A 796 -2.87 -27.59 24.00
N GLY A 797 -4.19 -27.76 23.83
CA GLY A 797 -4.86 -29.05 23.99
C GLY A 797 -4.84 -29.55 25.43
N THR A 798 -4.94 -28.64 26.40
CA THR A 798 -4.97 -28.95 27.83
C THR A 798 -6.23 -28.40 28.48
N THR A 799 -6.45 -28.72 29.75
CA THR A 799 -7.60 -28.24 30.52
C THR A 799 -7.14 -27.88 31.92
N GLY A 800 -7.53 -26.69 32.40
CA GLY A 800 -7.28 -26.24 33.77
C GLY A 800 -5.81 -26.00 34.12
N LYS A 801 -4.90 -25.90 33.15
CA LYS A 801 -3.49 -25.56 33.40
C LYS A 801 -3.28 -24.05 33.38
N ILE A 802 -2.49 -23.54 34.30
CA ILE A 802 -2.07 -22.13 34.29
C ILE A 802 -0.73 -22.04 33.57
N TYR A 803 -0.68 -21.21 32.54
CA TYR A 803 0.47 -21.00 31.69
C TYR A 803 1.13 -19.64 31.98
N THR A 804 2.45 -19.67 32.14
CA THR A 804 3.28 -18.46 32.02
C THR A 804 3.63 -18.22 30.54
N TRP A 805 3.92 -16.98 30.17
CA TRP A 805 4.29 -16.65 28.79
C TRP A 805 5.57 -17.37 28.31
N ASP A 806 6.53 -17.60 29.20
CA ASP A 806 7.69 -18.43 28.92
C ASP A 806 7.29 -19.86 28.51
N GLN A 807 6.40 -20.49 29.28
CA GLN A 807 5.90 -21.83 28.98
C GLN A 807 5.10 -21.88 27.66
N VAL A 808 4.33 -20.81 27.36
CA VAL A 808 3.61 -20.69 26.09
C VAL A 808 4.61 -20.64 24.93
N PHE A 809 5.60 -19.76 24.99
CA PHE A 809 6.58 -19.58 23.92
C PHE A 809 7.47 -20.83 23.74
N GLU A 810 7.86 -21.47 24.85
CA GLU A 810 8.60 -22.74 24.83
C GLU A 810 7.80 -23.85 24.13
N ARG A 811 6.49 -23.96 24.42
CA ARG A 811 5.63 -24.97 23.78
C ARG A 811 5.40 -24.73 22.29
N ILE A 812 5.29 -23.46 21.88
CA ILE A 812 5.12 -23.10 20.46
C ILE A 812 6.40 -23.40 19.67
N ARG A 813 7.57 -23.08 20.24
CA ARG A 813 8.87 -23.25 19.55
C ARG A 813 9.44 -24.66 19.67
N GLY A 814 9.06 -25.38 20.73
CA GLY A 814 9.73 -26.60 21.14
C GLY A 814 11.10 -26.31 21.78
N THR A 815 11.70 -27.36 22.34
CA THR A 815 13.06 -27.35 22.87
C THR A 815 13.89 -28.43 22.19
N ALA A 816 15.20 -28.50 22.49
CA ALA A 816 16.06 -29.56 21.98
C ALA A 816 15.57 -30.98 22.34
N THR A 817 14.74 -31.11 23.39
CA THR A 817 14.24 -32.39 23.91
C THR A 817 12.73 -32.61 23.68
N GLN A 818 11.95 -31.56 23.40
CA GLN A 818 10.50 -31.64 23.20
C GLN A 818 10.06 -30.95 21.91
N LYS A 819 9.30 -31.67 21.08
CA LYS A 819 8.71 -31.10 19.86
C LYS A 819 7.63 -30.07 20.19
N PRO A 820 7.39 -29.09 19.30
CA PRO A 820 6.24 -28.18 19.43
C PRO A 820 4.92 -28.94 19.63
N THR A 821 4.11 -28.49 20.57
CA THR A 821 2.80 -29.10 20.89
C THR A 821 1.69 -28.06 20.82
N GLY A 822 0.44 -28.50 20.63
CA GLY A 822 -0.72 -27.63 20.49
C GLY A 822 -1.04 -27.22 19.04
N ALA A 823 -2.09 -26.41 18.93
CA ALA A 823 -2.68 -25.96 17.68
C ALA A 823 -1.97 -24.75 17.06
N ILE A 824 -1.19 -23.99 17.84
CA ILE A 824 -0.46 -22.83 17.32
C ILE A 824 0.73 -23.32 16.48
N LYS A 825 0.74 -22.96 15.20
CA LYS A 825 1.86 -23.17 14.28
C LYS A 825 2.44 -21.80 13.88
N PRO A 826 3.77 -21.61 13.94
CA PRO A 826 4.40 -20.38 13.48
C PRO A 826 4.04 -20.05 12.03
N LEU A 827 3.83 -18.77 11.73
CA LEU A 827 3.71 -18.28 10.36
C LEU A 827 5.09 -17.96 9.82
N GLU A 828 5.49 -18.66 8.77
CA GLU A 828 6.77 -18.45 8.11
C GLU A 828 6.63 -17.52 6.90
N LYS A 829 7.60 -16.60 6.77
CA LYS A 829 7.74 -15.79 5.55
C LYS A 829 8.02 -16.70 4.35
N LYS A 830 7.38 -16.39 3.22
CA LYS A 830 7.69 -17.01 1.93
C LYS A 830 9.07 -16.58 1.44
N SER A 831 9.70 -17.43 0.63
CA SER A 831 11.08 -17.26 0.15
C SER A 831 11.24 -16.32 -1.05
N TRP A 832 10.14 -15.74 -1.56
CA TRP A 832 10.22 -14.79 -2.67
C TRP A 832 10.68 -13.41 -2.20
N SER A 833 11.09 -12.57 -3.15
CA SER A 833 11.66 -11.25 -2.85
C SER A 833 10.64 -10.31 -2.17
N PRO A 834 11.02 -9.56 -1.12
CA PRO A 834 10.21 -8.47 -0.57
C PRO A 834 9.79 -7.42 -1.61
N VAL A 835 10.59 -7.24 -2.67
CA VAL A 835 10.24 -6.34 -3.79
C VAL A 835 9.02 -6.85 -4.55
N PHE A 836 8.88 -8.17 -4.69
CA PHE A 836 7.70 -8.77 -5.30
C PHE A 836 6.47 -8.58 -4.40
N THR A 837 6.59 -8.82 -3.09
CA THR A 837 5.53 -8.52 -2.11
C THR A 837 5.11 -7.05 -2.21
N TRP A 838 6.08 -6.13 -2.17
CA TRP A 838 5.84 -4.69 -2.29
C TRP A 838 5.13 -4.33 -3.59
N PHE A 839 5.60 -4.83 -4.74
CA PHE A 839 5.00 -4.55 -6.04
C PHE A 839 3.55 -5.05 -6.08
N MET A 840 3.32 -6.31 -5.73
CA MET A 840 1.98 -6.90 -5.77
C MET A 840 1.04 -6.22 -4.79
N MET A 841 1.47 -5.90 -3.57
CA MET A 841 0.66 -5.16 -2.59
C MET A 841 0.32 -3.76 -3.08
N ASN A 842 1.26 -3.05 -3.72
CA ASN A 842 0.95 -1.76 -4.33
C ASN A 842 -0.07 -1.92 -5.46
N VAL A 843 0.12 -2.87 -6.37
CA VAL A 843 -0.84 -3.17 -7.44
C VAL A 843 -2.22 -3.44 -6.87
N PHE A 844 -2.35 -4.32 -5.87
CA PHE A 844 -3.62 -4.64 -5.22
C PHE A 844 -4.29 -3.43 -4.59
N ILE A 845 -3.56 -2.70 -3.73
CA ILE A 845 -4.15 -1.58 -2.99
C ILE A 845 -4.51 -0.43 -3.93
N TYR A 846 -3.68 -0.11 -4.93
CA TYR A 846 -4.00 0.95 -5.90
C TYR A 846 -5.13 0.58 -6.86
N LEU A 847 -5.20 -0.68 -7.31
CA LEU A 847 -6.28 -1.11 -8.19
C LEU A 847 -7.61 -1.32 -7.44
N SER A 848 -7.57 -1.56 -6.13
CA SER A 848 -8.78 -1.82 -5.34
C SER A 848 -9.57 -0.57 -4.95
N GLU A 849 -9.01 0.63 -5.15
CA GLU A 849 -9.48 2.02 -4.89
C GLU A 849 -10.17 2.30 -3.54
N GLY A 850 -11.10 1.45 -3.12
CA GLY A 850 -11.77 1.46 -1.84
C GLY A 850 -11.58 0.17 -1.02
N ALA A 851 -11.42 -1.02 -1.61
CA ALA A 851 -11.60 -2.30 -0.88
C ALA A 851 -10.73 -2.47 0.37
N THR A 852 -9.53 -1.89 0.38
CA THR A 852 -8.53 -2.04 1.45
C THR A 852 -8.58 -0.95 2.53
N GLY A 853 -9.46 0.05 2.40
CA GLY A 853 -9.65 1.13 3.37
C GLY A 853 -8.65 2.28 3.30
N GLY A 854 -8.96 3.39 3.98
CA GLY A 854 -8.02 4.49 4.26
C GLY A 854 -7.74 5.49 3.13
N ARG A 855 -8.23 5.26 1.90
CA ARG A 855 -7.90 6.10 0.72
C ARG A 855 -9.06 6.97 0.22
N VAL A 856 -10.28 6.48 0.28
CA VAL A 856 -11.48 7.16 -0.22
C VAL A 856 -12.41 7.44 0.95
N LYS A 857 -13.09 8.60 0.94
CA LYS A 857 -14.13 8.88 1.93
C LYS A 857 -15.37 8.07 1.60
N VAL A 858 -15.85 7.30 2.56
CA VAL A 858 -17.07 6.52 2.41
C VAL A 858 -18.27 7.34 2.89
N THR A 859 -19.27 7.44 2.02
CA THR A 859 -20.61 7.95 2.32
C THR A 859 -21.55 6.78 2.53
N TYR A 860 -22.45 6.92 3.50
CA TYR A 860 -23.45 5.92 3.79
C TYR A 860 -24.77 6.53 4.24
N GLU A 861 -25.82 5.74 4.14
CA GLU A 861 -27.16 6.07 4.60
C GLU A 861 -27.75 4.88 5.33
N THR A 862 -28.40 5.14 6.46
CA THR A 862 -29.23 4.14 7.14
C THR A 862 -30.68 4.41 6.79
N THR A 863 -31.35 3.43 6.21
CA THR A 863 -32.75 3.50 5.79
C THR A 863 -33.59 2.53 6.59
N THR A 864 -34.75 2.94 7.06
CA THR A 864 -35.71 2.05 7.73
C THR A 864 -36.77 1.63 6.71
N ILE A 865 -36.98 0.33 6.56
CA ILE A 865 -37.85 -0.21 5.51
C ILE A 865 -39.28 -0.31 6.05
N GLY A 866 -40.17 0.56 5.54
CA GLY A 866 -41.63 0.56 5.79
C GLY A 866 -42.41 -0.34 4.81
N ASP A 867 -43.74 -0.18 4.77
CA ASP A 867 -44.66 -0.97 3.92
C ASP A 867 -44.61 -0.60 2.41
N ASP A 868 -43.92 0.48 2.05
CA ASP A 868 -43.78 0.94 0.67
C ASP A 868 -42.51 0.39 0.00
N LYS A 869 -42.70 -0.22 -1.18
CA LYS A 869 -41.70 -0.94 -1.97
C LYS A 869 -40.36 -0.19 -2.09
N HIS A 870 -39.32 -0.70 -1.44
CA HIS A 870 -37.95 -0.21 -1.56
C HIS A 870 -37.16 -0.99 -2.62
N GLU A 871 -36.18 -0.35 -3.27
CA GLU A 871 -35.24 -0.94 -4.24
C GLU A 871 -34.46 -2.17 -3.71
N PHE A 872 -34.47 -2.42 -2.38
CA PHE A 872 -33.83 -3.57 -1.73
C PHE A 872 -34.75 -4.80 -1.59
N GLU A 873 -36.00 -4.72 -2.05
CA GLU A 873 -36.98 -5.82 -2.03
C GLU A 873 -36.89 -6.76 -3.24
N THR A 874 -36.15 -6.38 -4.28
CA THR A 874 -35.91 -7.20 -5.50
C THR A 874 -34.48 -7.69 -5.54
#